data_AF-A0A939HYL4-F1
#
_entry.id   AF-A0A939HYL4-F1
#
_cell.length_a   1.000
_cell.length_b   1.000
_cell.length_c   1.000
_cell.angle_alpha   90.00
_cell.angle_beta   90.00
_cell.angle_gamma   90.00
#
_symmetry.space_group_name_H-M   'P 1'
#
loop_
_entity.id
_entity.type
_entity.pdbx_description
1 polymer ?
#
loop_
_entity_poly.entity_id
_entity_poly.type
_entity_poly.pdbx_seq_one_letter_code
_entity_poly.pdbx_strand_id
1 'polypeptide(L)'
;MTNSLPGKREFWGNLVEGVKAMEIFEPLTYIADENVKRNEKTEEINSQMKQVEMQLQVLQQEKNLAFPAEQGELNRQLQGELARLNDFQAEQEELQKELQKKLQERRRKSYYSCPEFSWVEVGILNRQLQEELARLTRDFQANEGKLNRQHALQIELFQENLQQSLIAQQKQLQLQLKLFDDREFNPLWVFLLPPALPRDSGGTRGFPKMEQFLGKSLHSFFEKYTQNERPLGFLWEGCWRSNGFYATEANKIKLRDVEKTFLILESAVEKGDFHLNFGYNVYFNDGNYYDEKGISFPWQEVLYEFAKTRTWRWKQKRDDYIAAGKDPRKFDKRYGQEGVAGLMKNLEIIELERECLEEGEDLTEIERPYSVHQKDYQKLQEFIANCHCLFAGLLADEYFLLHVPIDDREAPLLPQLLADLIEGMPEQELQNLLESVVDFYETLYQAIGESESGWVPELKLDLAASLQHLPQQFGAKQQVDASMQAWLQRRGMTPDGDLLAQVESALTVADREYVEKLNQCLLSLGEERQLNVAKACYDRGIQRCTREEYVTAIADFDQVIALEHELVEAYYNRGLARAKVERHEEAIEDYTEVLQLQPSRAQAYNNRGNAFYELGSYSEAIADYDKAVELGFSSAEKNRAIARAVLTEVERKKREEEERRQGEAEARRQQEEEERKKREEEERRQREAEARRQQEKHREGSRWGL
;
A
#
# COMPACT_ATOMS: atom_id res chain seq x y z
N MET A 1 37.38 -27.94 -17.29
CA MET A 1 36.84 -28.20 -18.64
C MET A 1 35.34 -27.90 -18.61
N THR A 2 35.01 -26.62 -18.46
CA THR A 2 33.67 -26.05 -18.22
C THR A 2 33.28 -25.09 -19.34
N ASN A 3 33.85 -25.25 -20.53
CA ASN A 3 33.44 -24.45 -21.69
C ASN A 3 32.11 -25.03 -22.16
N SER A 4 31.02 -24.36 -21.79
CA SER A 4 29.71 -24.54 -22.40
C SER A 4 29.87 -24.49 -23.92
N LEU A 5 29.38 -25.52 -24.61
CA LEU A 5 29.23 -25.48 -26.07
C LEU A 5 28.37 -24.25 -26.45
N PRO A 6 28.64 -23.60 -27.59
CA PRO A 6 27.99 -22.34 -28.01
C PRO A 6 26.46 -22.33 -27.85
N GLY A 7 25.79 -23.43 -28.20
CA GLY A 7 24.33 -23.51 -28.21
C GLY A 7 23.63 -23.38 -26.85
N LYS A 8 24.26 -23.79 -25.74
CA LYS A 8 23.66 -23.59 -24.39
C LYS A 8 23.67 -22.13 -23.94
N ARG A 9 24.69 -21.40 -24.36
CA ARG A 9 24.88 -19.99 -24.01
C ARG A 9 23.99 -19.11 -24.88
N GLU A 10 23.91 -19.41 -26.18
CA GLU A 10 22.96 -18.76 -27.10
C GLU A 10 21.50 -18.98 -26.68
N PHE A 11 21.19 -20.17 -26.17
CA PHE A 11 19.85 -20.52 -25.70
C PHE A 11 19.33 -19.67 -24.53
N TRP A 12 20.04 -19.66 -23.40
CA TRP A 12 19.65 -18.84 -22.25
C TRP A 12 19.86 -17.35 -22.56
N GLY A 13 20.85 -17.03 -23.41
CA GLY A 13 21.03 -15.70 -23.96
C GLY A 13 19.77 -15.18 -24.66
N ASN A 14 19.12 -15.97 -25.51
CA ASN A 14 17.89 -15.56 -26.19
C ASN A 14 16.72 -15.32 -25.22
N LEU A 15 16.64 -16.09 -24.12
CA LEU A 15 15.64 -15.84 -23.07
C LEU A 15 15.90 -14.50 -22.37
N VAL A 16 17.16 -14.25 -21.99
CA VAL A 16 17.59 -12.98 -21.37
C VAL A 16 17.32 -11.81 -22.31
N GLU A 17 17.70 -11.91 -23.58
CA GLU A 17 17.49 -10.85 -24.57
C GLU A 17 15.99 -10.58 -24.81
N GLY A 18 15.12 -11.59 -24.75
CA GLY A 18 13.69 -11.34 -24.85
C GLY A 18 13.07 -10.69 -23.62
N VAL A 19 13.59 -10.95 -22.42
CA VAL A 19 13.18 -10.18 -21.23
C VAL A 19 13.66 -8.74 -21.34
N LYS A 20 14.88 -8.50 -21.83
CA LYS A 20 15.40 -7.14 -22.08
C LYS A 20 14.65 -6.38 -23.16
N ALA A 21 14.18 -7.10 -24.19
CA ALA A 21 13.44 -6.52 -25.31
C ALA A 21 11.96 -6.28 -24.97
N MET A 22 11.49 -6.71 -23.80
CA MET A 22 10.14 -6.45 -23.33
C MET A 22 10.02 -4.95 -23.02
N GLU A 23 9.24 -4.25 -23.84
CA GLU A 23 8.90 -2.86 -23.58
C GLU A 23 7.78 -2.81 -22.53
N ILE A 24 7.85 -1.85 -21.62
CA ILE A 24 6.71 -1.59 -20.73
C ILE A 24 5.60 -1.03 -21.61
N PHE A 25 4.39 -1.58 -21.48
CA PHE A 25 3.27 -1.02 -22.18
C PHE A 25 3.00 0.39 -21.64
N GLU A 26 3.30 1.41 -22.46
CA GLU A 26 3.08 2.80 -22.07
C GLU A 26 1.67 2.94 -21.48
N PRO A 27 1.53 3.47 -20.25
CA PRO A 27 0.22 3.78 -19.73
C PRO A 27 -0.34 4.86 -20.64
N LEU A 28 -1.42 4.55 -21.36
CA LEU A 28 -2.17 5.62 -21.99
C LEU A 28 -2.56 6.58 -20.89
N THR A 29 -2.02 7.78 -21.08
CA THR A 29 -2.22 9.06 -20.41
C THR A 29 -3.68 9.49 -20.23
N TYR A 30 -4.66 8.57 -20.34
CA TYR A 30 -6.08 8.85 -20.28
C TYR A 30 -6.75 8.36 -18.99
N ILE A 31 -6.27 7.27 -18.35
CA ILE A 31 -6.81 6.81 -17.06
C ILE A 31 -6.14 7.57 -15.90
N ALA A 32 -4.83 7.84 -16.02
CA ALA A 32 -4.10 8.66 -15.07
C ALA A 32 -4.67 10.08 -15.04
N ASP A 33 -5.04 10.70 -16.17
CA ASP A 33 -5.47 12.11 -16.15
C ASP A 33 -6.86 12.33 -15.52
N GLU A 34 -7.82 11.41 -15.70
CA GLU A 34 -9.12 11.50 -15.00
C GLU A 34 -9.06 11.00 -13.55
N ASN A 35 -8.26 9.97 -13.23
CA ASN A 35 -8.11 9.50 -11.85
C ASN A 35 -7.17 10.38 -11.02
N VAL A 36 -6.14 11.01 -11.59
CA VAL A 36 -5.25 11.97 -10.92
C VAL A 36 -5.99 13.29 -10.69
N LYS A 37 -6.69 13.86 -11.69
CA LYS A 37 -7.54 15.05 -11.46
C LYS A 37 -8.67 14.79 -10.45
N ARG A 38 -9.17 13.55 -10.40
CA ARG A 38 -10.17 13.10 -9.42
C ARG A 38 -9.56 12.88 -8.05
N ASN A 39 -8.38 12.28 -7.94
CA ASN A 39 -7.68 12.08 -6.67
C ASN A 39 -7.26 13.43 -6.10
N GLU A 40 -6.74 14.35 -6.91
CA GLU A 40 -6.44 15.73 -6.50
C GLU A 40 -7.69 16.46 -5.98
N LYS A 41 -8.83 16.41 -6.71
CA LYS A 41 -10.07 17.08 -6.28
C LYS A 41 -10.71 16.40 -5.07
N THR A 42 -10.62 15.06 -4.96
CA THR A 42 -11.15 14.30 -3.83
C THR A 42 -10.27 14.50 -2.59
N GLU A 43 -8.95 14.52 -2.74
CA GLU A 43 -7.98 14.85 -1.68
C GLU A 43 -8.10 16.31 -1.25
N GLU A 44 -8.33 17.23 -2.18
CA GLU A 44 -8.59 18.64 -1.87
C GLU A 44 -9.88 18.78 -1.05
N ILE A 45 -10.98 18.14 -1.46
CA ILE A 45 -12.24 18.13 -0.70
C ILE A 45 -12.03 17.46 0.67
N ASN A 46 -11.33 16.33 0.74
CA ASN A 46 -11.06 15.62 2.00
C ASN A 46 -10.18 16.47 2.95
N SER A 47 -9.20 17.19 2.41
CA SER A 47 -8.33 18.10 3.17
C SER A 47 -9.12 19.29 3.70
N GLN A 48 -9.97 19.90 2.87
CA GLN A 48 -10.86 20.99 3.26
C GLN A 48 -11.90 20.54 4.30
N MET A 49 -12.48 19.35 4.15
CA MET A 49 -13.37 18.74 5.14
C MET A 49 -12.65 18.55 6.48
N LYS A 50 -11.44 18.02 6.47
CA LYS A 50 -10.65 17.81 7.69
C LYS A 50 -10.30 19.13 8.40
N GLN A 51 -10.07 20.20 7.64
CA GLN A 51 -9.89 21.55 8.20
C GLN A 51 -11.17 22.09 8.84
N VAL A 52 -12.33 21.90 8.20
CA VAL A 52 -13.63 22.31 8.75
C VAL A 52 -14.02 21.48 9.97
N GLU A 53 -13.75 20.17 9.98
CA GLU A 53 -13.96 19.30 11.15
C GLU A 53 -13.11 19.72 12.34
N MET A 54 -11.85 20.07 12.11
CA MET A 54 -10.95 20.59 13.13
C MET A 54 -11.44 21.94 13.67
N GLN A 55 -11.91 22.85 12.80
CA GLN A 55 -12.52 24.11 13.22
C GLN A 55 -13.83 23.90 14.01
N LEU A 56 -14.66 22.94 13.61
CA LEU A 56 -15.86 22.56 14.36
C LEU A 56 -15.51 22.05 15.76
N GLN A 57 -14.45 21.26 15.88
CA GLN A 57 -13.97 20.75 17.15
C GLN A 57 -13.46 21.88 18.06
N VAL A 58 -12.73 22.84 17.50
CA VAL A 58 -12.28 24.06 18.21
C VAL A 58 -13.48 24.90 18.66
N LEU A 59 -14.42 25.21 17.78
CA LEU A 59 -15.61 26.00 18.10
C LEU A 59 -16.51 25.29 19.13
N GLN A 60 -16.58 23.95 19.13
CA GLN A 60 -17.28 23.18 20.15
C GLN A 60 -16.59 23.28 21.51
N GLN A 61 -15.26 23.26 21.54
CA GLN A 61 -14.49 23.46 22.78
C GLN A 61 -14.64 24.89 23.30
N GLU A 62 -14.52 25.91 22.45
CA GLU A 62 -14.72 27.31 22.82
C GLU A 62 -16.14 27.54 23.35
N LYS A 63 -17.16 26.92 22.76
CA LYS A 63 -18.55 26.99 23.24
C LYS A 63 -18.73 26.40 24.63
N ASN A 64 -18.02 25.32 24.93
CA ASN A 64 -18.06 24.68 26.24
C ASN A 64 -17.39 25.53 27.32
N LEU A 65 -16.50 26.46 26.92
CA LEU A 65 -15.74 27.35 27.80
C LEU A 65 -16.32 28.78 27.88
N ALA A 66 -17.21 29.17 26.96
CA ALA A 66 -17.74 30.53 26.83
C ALA A 66 -18.92 30.85 27.78
N PHE A 67 -18.98 32.12 28.23
CA PHE A 67 -20.07 32.63 29.07
C PHE A 67 -21.40 32.75 28.30
N PRO A 68 -22.57 32.74 28.97
CA PRO A 68 -23.88 32.70 28.31
C PRO A 68 -24.16 33.82 27.29
N ALA A 69 -23.51 34.98 27.42
CA ALA A 69 -23.65 36.11 26.51
C ALA A 69 -22.96 35.89 25.14
N GLU A 70 -21.94 35.03 25.08
CA GLU A 70 -21.11 34.76 23.88
C GLU A 70 -21.55 33.50 23.14
N GLN A 71 -22.28 32.59 23.81
CA GLN A 71 -22.79 31.35 23.23
C GLN A 71 -23.70 31.57 22.02
N GLY A 72 -24.37 32.73 21.92
CA GLY A 72 -25.23 33.06 20.77
C GLY A 72 -24.47 33.36 19.48
N GLU A 73 -23.24 33.90 19.58
CA GLU A 73 -22.36 34.14 18.43
C GLU A 73 -21.68 32.82 18.01
N LEU A 74 -21.17 32.05 18.99
CA LEU A 74 -20.55 30.75 18.73
C LEU A 74 -21.53 29.73 18.14
N ASN A 75 -22.79 29.71 18.58
CA ASN A 75 -23.80 28.83 17.98
C ASN A 75 -24.05 29.17 16.50
N ARG A 76 -23.99 30.45 16.12
CA ARG A 76 -24.11 30.87 14.72
C ARG A 76 -22.89 30.43 13.90
N GLN A 77 -21.68 30.55 14.45
CA GLN A 77 -20.46 30.07 13.81
C GLN A 77 -20.46 28.55 13.64
N LEU A 78 -20.87 27.81 14.69
CA LEU A 78 -21.01 26.35 14.64
C LEU A 78 -21.95 25.90 13.54
N GLN A 79 -23.11 26.55 13.43
CA GLN A 79 -24.09 26.26 12.38
C GLN A 79 -23.57 26.58 10.98
N GLY A 80 -22.73 27.61 10.84
CA GLY A 80 -22.08 27.97 9.58
C GLY A 80 -21.08 26.92 9.11
N GLU A 81 -20.21 26.44 10.00
CA GLU A 81 -19.23 25.40 9.65
C GLU A 81 -19.89 24.02 9.43
N LEU A 82 -20.95 23.70 10.19
CA LEU A 82 -21.75 22.49 9.94
C LEU A 82 -22.45 22.52 8.56
N ALA A 83 -22.90 23.69 8.12
CA ALA A 83 -23.47 23.84 6.78
C ALA A 83 -22.41 23.60 5.70
N ARG A 84 -21.20 24.15 5.86
CA ARG A 84 -20.09 23.89 4.93
C ARG A 84 -19.69 22.42 4.86
N LEU A 85 -19.64 21.73 6.00
CA LEU A 85 -19.35 20.29 6.03
C LEU A 85 -20.40 19.49 5.25
N ASN A 86 -21.67 19.83 5.40
CA ASN A 86 -22.76 19.21 4.65
C ASN A 86 -22.67 19.52 3.15
N ASP A 87 -22.25 20.72 2.76
CA ASP A 87 -22.05 21.11 1.37
C ASP A 87 -20.93 20.29 0.72
N PHE A 88 -19.80 20.08 1.42
CA PHE A 88 -18.71 19.22 0.94
C PHE A 88 -19.12 17.75 0.82
N GLN A 89 -19.90 17.24 1.78
CA GLN A 89 -20.46 15.88 1.70
C GLN A 89 -21.41 15.74 0.51
N ALA A 90 -22.22 16.75 0.23
CA ALA A 90 -23.10 16.77 -0.94
C ALA A 90 -22.32 16.82 -2.26
N GLU A 91 -21.23 17.60 -2.32
CA GLU A 91 -20.35 17.66 -3.51
C GLU A 91 -19.67 16.30 -3.76
N GLN A 92 -19.24 15.59 -2.71
CA GLN A 92 -18.74 14.22 -2.82
C GLN A 92 -19.80 13.24 -3.34
N GLU A 93 -21.02 13.30 -2.81
CA GLU A 93 -22.13 12.46 -3.29
C GLU A 93 -22.50 12.77 -4.75
N GLU A 94 -22.45 14.04 -5.16
CA GLU A 94 -22.75 14.44 -6.54
C GLU A 94 -21.67 13.95 -7.51
N LEU A 95 -20.39 14.04 -7.13
CA LEU A 95 -19.28 13.44 -7.87
C LEU A 95 -19.45 11.92 -8.02
N GLN A 96 -19.88 11.22 -6.97
CA GLN A 96 -20.18 9.78 -7.03
C GLN A 96 -21.37 9.47 -7.95
N LYS A 97 -22.45 10.26 -7.88
CA LYS A 97 -23.64 10.08 -8.73
C LYS A 97 -23.35 10.39 -10.20
N GLU A 98 -22.54 11.41 -10.50
CA GLU A 98 -22.13 11.73 -11.86
C GLU A 98 -21.26 10.62 -12.46
N LEU A 99 -20.38 10.02 -11.66
CA LEU A 99 -19.59 8.84 -12.05
C LEU A 99 -20.50 7.65 -12.39
N GLN A 100 -21.44 7.31 -11.50
CA GLN A 100 -22.40 6.24 -11.76
C GLN A 100 -23.24 6.51 -13.02
N LYS A 101 -23.64 7.77 -13.25
CA LYS A 101 -24.38 8.17 -14.44
C LYS A 101 -23.54 8.06 -15.72
N LYS A 102 -22.29 8.51 -15.73
CA LYS A 102 -21.38 8.37 -16.88
C LYS A 102 -21.06 6.91 -17.18
N LEU A 103 -20.88 6.07 -16.16
CA LEU A 103 -20.74 4.63 -16.29
C LEU A 103 -22.01 4.00 -16.88
N GLN A 104 -23.20 4.40 -16.43
CA GLN A 104 -24.47 3.92 -16.98
C GLN A 104 -24.74 4.40 -18.41
N GLU A 105 -24.37 5.64 -18.77
CA GLU A 105 -24.51 6.18 -20.12
C GLU A 105 -23.55 5.49 -21.11
N ARG A 106 -22.33 5.14 -20.66
CA ARG A 106 -21.41 4.29 -21.44
C ARG A 106 -21.97 2.87 -21.64
N ARG A 107 -22.50 2.24 -20.58
CA ARG A 107 -23.22 0.96 -20.68
C ARG A 107 -24.37 1.04 -21.71
N ARG A 108 -25.15 2.12 -21.70
CA ARG A 108 -26.27 2.33 -22.65
C ARG A 108 -25.84 2.53 -24.11
N LYS A 109 -24.70 3.17 -24.37
CA LYS A 109 -24.19 3.39 -25.74
C LYS A 109 -23.59 2.12 -26.36
N SER A 110 -23.09 1.19 -25.55
CA SER A 110 -22.57 -0.13 -25.98
C SER A 110 -23.67 -1.10 -26.44
N TYR A 111 -24.88 -1.01 -25.87
CA TYR A 111 -25.98 -1.96 -26.11
C TYR A 111 -26.70 -1.86 -27.49
N TYR A 112 -26.42 -0.85 -28.32
CA TYR A 112 -27.22 -0.60 -29.55
C TYR A 112 -26.49 -0.81 -30.88
N SER A 113 -25.32 -1.43 -30.90
CA SER A 113 -24.61 -1.74 -32.17
C SER A 113 -24.43 -3.24 -32.42
N CYS A 114 -25.51 -3.98 -32.61
CA CYS A 114 -25.51 -5.17 -33.46
C CYS A 114 -26.94 -5.64 -33.81
N PRO A 115 -27.38 -5.54 -35.07
CA PRO A 115 -28.45 -6.37 -35.62
C PRO A 115 -27.88 -7.73 -36.05
N GLU A 116 -28.66 -8.79 -35.79
CA GLU A 116 -28.49 -10.19 -36.25
C GLU A 116 -27.72 -11.16 -35.34
N PHE A 117 -28.24 -11.37 -34.11
CA PHE A 117 -28.07 -12.62 -33.36
C PHE A 117 -29.41 -13.36 -33.26
N SER A 118 -29.43 -14.64 -33.59
CA SER A 118 -30.63 -15.48 -33.58
C SER A 118 -31.09 -15.79 -32.13
N TRP A 119 -32.23 -15.23 -31.75
CA TRP A 119 -32.90 -15.42 -30.44
C TRP A 119 -33.28 -16.87 -30.08
N VAL A 120 -33.06 -17.82 -30.97
CA VAL A 120 -33.44 -19.23 -30.77
C VAL A 120 -32.46 -19.95 -29.83
N GLU A 121 -31.16 -19.65 -29.88
CA GLU A 121 -30.16 -20.37 -29.08
C GLU A 121 -30.11 -19.88 -27.62
N VAL A 122 -30.29 -18.58 -27.39
CA VAL A 122 -30.40 -17.99 -26.03
C VAL A 122 -31.68 -18.47 -25.34
N GLY A 123 -32.79 -18.61 -26.09
CA GLY A 123 -34.04 -19.15 -25.56
C GLY A 123 -33.95 -20.62 -25.15
N ILE A 124 -33.14 -21.42 -25.85
CA ILE A 124 -32.91 -22.84 -25.52
C ILE A 124 -32.03 -22.96 -24.27
N LEU A 125 -30.95 -22.19 -24.18
CA LEU A 125 -30.03 -22.22 -23.04
C LEU A 125 -30.70 -21.74 -21.74
N ASN A 126 -31.49 -20.67 -21.83
CA ASN A 126 -32.19 -20.12 -20.67
C ASN A 126 -33.32 -21.04 -20.19
N ARG A 127 -33.97 -21.78 -21.11
CA ARG A 127 -34.96 -22.80 -20.77
C ARG A 127 -34.33 -24.03 -20.11
N GLN A 128 -33.16 -24.48 -20.60
CA GLN A 128 -32.41 -25.58 -20.00
C GLN A 128 -31.91 -25.23 -18.59
N LEU A 129 -31.43 -23.99 -18.38
CA LEU A 129 -30.97 -23.51 -17.08
C LEU A 129 -32.12 -23.41 -16.07
N GLN A 130 -33.30 -22.92 -16.50
CA GLN A 130 -34.50 -22.86 -15.65
C GLN A 130 -35.04 -24.26 -15.30
N GLU A 131 -34.96 -25.22 -16.24
CA GLU A 131 -35.38 -26.62 -16.02
C GLU A 131 -34.41 -27.38 -15.09
N GLU A 132 -33.10 -27.10 -15.16
CA GLU A 132 -32.09 -27.64 -14.23
C GLU A 132 -32.19 -27.04 -12.84
N LEU A 133 -32.36 -25.71 -12.72
CA LEU A 133 -32.60 -25.04 -11.43
C LEU A 133 -33.84 -25.60 -10.75
N ALA A 134 -34.95 -25.77 -11.48
CA ALA A 134 -36.18 -26.35 -10.93
C ALA A 134 -36.07 -27.85 -10.59
N ARG A 135 -35.12 -28.59 -11.18
CA ARG A 135 -34.78 -29.97 -10.78
C ARG A 135 -33.96 -29.97 -9.49
N LEU A 136 -32.90 -29.18 -9.45
CA LEU A 136 -31.99 -29.05 -8.31
C LEU A 136 -32.71 -28.57 -7.05
N THR A 137 -33.65 -27.62 -7.14
CA THR A 137 -34.44 -27.18 -5.98
C THR A 137 -35.37 -28.26 -5.46
N ARG A 138 -35.96 -29.10 -6.34
CA ARG A 138 -36.82 -30.22 -5.94
C ARG A 138 -36.02 -31.37 -5.33
N ASP A 139 -34.85 -31.65 -5.87
CA ASP A 139 -33.93 -32.67 -5.35
C ASP A 139 -33.31 -32.23 -4.02
N PHE A 140 -33.04 -30.94 -3.84
CA PHE A 140 -32.60 -30.35 -2.57
C PHE A 140 -33.67 -30.48 -1.47
N GLN A 141 -34.92 -30.09 -1.74
CA GLN A 141 -36.02 -30.23 -0.78
C GLN A 141 -36.35 -31.70 -0.46
N ALA A 142 -36.23 -32.61 -1.44
CA ALA A 142 -36.41 -34.05 -1.25
C ALA A 142 -35.26 -34.68 -0.45
N ASN A 143 -34.02 -34.19 -0.62
CA ASN A 143 -32.86 -34.65 0.13
C ASN A 143 -32.79 -34.07 1.53
N GLU A 144 -33.20 -32.81 1.75
CA GLU A 144 -33.30 -32.20 3.09
C GLU A 144 -34.34 -32.95 3.97
N GLY A 145 -35.47 -33.35 3.36
CA GLY A 145 -36.48 -34.19 4.02
C GLY A 145 -36.03 -35.64 4.30
N LYS A 146 -35.06 -36.17 3.53
CA LYS A 146 -34.40 -37.46 3.80
C LYS A 146 -33.29 -37.32 4.84
N LEU A 147 -32.54 -36.23 4.81
CA LEU A 147 -31.42 -35.92 5.70
C LEU A 147 -31.93 -35.73 7.13
N ASN A 148 -33.03 -34.98 7.33
CA ASN A 148 -33.67 -34.79 8.63
C ASN A 148 -34.26 -36.08 9.25
N ARG A 149 -34.45 -37.14 8.47
CA ARG A 149 -34.88 -38.47 8.97
C ARG A 149 -33.71 -39.43 9.19
N GLN A 150 -32.54 -39.16 8.61
CA GLN A 150 -31.36 -40.01 8.67
C GLN A 150 -30.32 -39.52 9.68
N HIS A 151 -30.48 -38.34 10.28
CA HIS A 151 -29.74 -37.87 11.47
C HIS A 151 -30.15 -38.60 12.77
N ALA A 152 -30.26 -39.92 12.73
CA ALA A 152 -30.41 -40.76 13.91
C ALA A 152 -29.29 -41.81 13.93
N LEU A 153 -28.18 -41.42 14.58
CA LEU A 153 -27.06 -42.25 15.03
C LEU A 153 -26.14 -42.82 13.93
N GLN A 154 -24.86 -42.43 14.03
CA GLN A 154 -23.69 -42.94 13.28
C GLN A 154 -23.45 -42.30 11.91
N ILE A 155 -22.45 -41.42 11.83
CA ILE A 155 -21.38 -41.34 10.81
C ILE A 155 -20.39 -40.28 11.33
N GLU A 156 -19.73 -40.61 12.44
CA GLU A 156 -18.63 -39.83 13.05
C GLU A 156 -17.27 -40.19 12.39
N LEU A 157 -17.29 -40.91 11.26
CA LEU A 157 -16.09 -41.43 10.58
C LEU A 157 -15.99 -41.04 9.09
N PHE A 158 -16.91 -40.20 8.59
CA PHE A 158 -16.86 -39.63 7.24
C PHE A 158 -16.68 -38.10 7.25
N GLN A 159 -16.71 -37.48 8.44
CA GLN A 159 -16.68 -36.02 8.61
C GLN A 159 -15.28 -35.39 8.56
N GLU A 160 -14.20 -36.13 8.78
CA GLU A 160 -12.84 -35.55 8.73
C GLU A 160 -12.35 -35.26 7.30
N ASN A 161 -12.74 -36.05 6.30
CA ASN A 161 -12.31 -35.83 4.90
C ASN A 161 -13.21 -34.86 4.11
N LEU A 162 -14.46 -34.67 4.52
CA LEU A 162 -15.37 -33.72 3.87
C LEU A 162 -15.21 -32.29 4.36
N GLN A 163 -14.83 -32.06 5.63
CA GLN A 163 -14.59 -30.71 6.13
C GLN A 163 -13.39 -30.02 5.46
N GLN A 164 -12.32 -30.76 5.12
CA GLN A 164 -11.15 -30.20 4.43
C GLN A 164 -11.46 -29.79 2.98
N SER A 165 -12.29 -30.57 2.27
CA SER A 165 -12.70 -30.27 0.89
C SER A 165 -13.75 -29.16 0.81
N LEU A 166 -14.65 -29.06 1.79
CA LEU A 166 -15.75 -28.09 1.76
C LEU A 166 -15.31 -26.70 2.22
N ILE A 167 -14.33 -26.59 3.13
CA ILE A 167 -13.74 -25.30 3.53
C ILE A 167 -12.93 -24.70 2.37
N ALA A 168 -12.20 -25.52 1.61
CA ALA A 168 -11.46 -25.06 0.42
C ALA A 168 -12.42 -24.57 -0.68
N GLN A 169 -13.49 -25.32 -0.95
CA GLN A 169 -14.49 -24.92 -1.94
C GLN A 169 -15.39 -23.77 -1.47
N GLN A 170 -15.69 -23.64 -0.18
CA GLN A 170 -16.40 -22.47 0.37
C GLN A 170 -15.54 -21.22 0.37
N LYS A 171 -14.22 -21.31 0.62
CA LYS A 171 -13.30 -20.17 0.43
C LYS A 171 -13.24 -19.75 -1.03
N GLN A 172 -13.17 -20.72 -1.94
CA GLN A 172 -13.15 -20.47 -3.39
C GLN A 172 -14.47 -19.85 -3.89
N LEU A 173 -15.63 -20.31 -3.38
CA LEU A 173 -16.92 -19.69 -3.70
C LEU A 173 -17.14 -18.35 -3.00
N GLN A 174 -16.63 -18.13 -1.78
CA GLN A 174 -16.69 -16.83 -1.10
C GLN A 174 -15.79 -15.79 -1.79
N LEU A 175 -14.63 -16.19 -2.32
CA LEU A 175 -13.82 -15.37 -3.21
C LEU A 175 -14.57 -15.08 -4.52
N GLN A 176 -15.26 -16.07 -5.10
CA GLN A 176 -16.07 -15.88 -6.29
C GLN A 176 -17.35 -15.05 -6.07
N LEU A 177 -17.87 -14.99 -4.84
CA LEU A 177 -19.07 -14.21 -4.49
C LEU A 177 -18.73 -12.81 -3.94
N LYS A 178 -17.52 -12.59 -3.42
CA LYS A 178 -16.98 -11.24 -3.13
C LYS A 178 -16.71 -10.41 -4.39
N LEU A 179 -16.70 -11.04 -5.57
CA LEU A 179 -16.60 -10.38 -6.89
C LEU A 179 -17.84 -9.54 -7.27
N PHE A 180 -18.87 -9.50 -6.43
CA PHE A 180 -20.08 -8.69 -6.64
C PHE A 180 -20.32 -7.65 -5.54
N ASP A 181 -19.30 -7.36 -4.71
CA ASP A 181 -19.33 -6.21 -3.80
C ASP A 181 -18.87 -4.96 -4.57
N ASP A 182 -19.47 -3.80 -4.29
CA ASP A 182 -19.48 -2.57 -5.08
C ASP A 182 -18.13 -1.83 -5.29
N ARG A 183 -17.00 -2.55 -5.37
CA ARG A 183 -15.69 -2.05 -5.85
C ARG A 183 -15.28 -2.84 -7.09
N GLU A 184 -15.44 -2.22 -8.26
CA GLU A 184 -15.19 -2.82 -9.59
C GLU A 184 -13.70 -3.21 -9.80
N PHE A 185 -13.25 -4.33 -9.22
CA PHE A 185 -11.95 -4.93 -9.57
C PHE A 185 -12.13 -5.82 -10.81
N ASN A 186 -11.51 -5.47 -11.94
CA ASN A 186 -11.57 -6.29 -13.16
C ASN A 186 -10.49 -7.39 -13.08
N PRO A 187 -10.85 -8.69 -13.02
CA PRO A 187 -9.83 -9.75 -12.99
C PRO A 187 -9.03 -9.82 -14.29
N LEU A 188 -7.73 -10.13 -14.20
CA LEU A 188 -6.90 -10.41 -15.37
C LEU A 188 -7.26 -11.80 -15.91
N TRP A 189 -7.66 -11.89 -17.17
CA TRP A 189 -7.92 -13.16 -17.82
C TRP A 189 -6.78 -13.54 -18.75
N VAL A 190 -6.12 -14.67 -18.47
CA VAL A 190 -5.00 -15.15 -19.26
C VAL A 190 -5.47 -16.26 -20.21
N PHE A 191 -5.13 -16.12 -21.49
CA PHE A 191 -5.43 -17.05 -22.58
C PHE A 191 -4.13 -17.58 -23.18
N LEU A 192 -4.05 -18.89 -23.39
CA LEU A 192 -2.93 -19.54 -24.07
C LEU A 192 -3.34 -19.99 -25.48
N LEU A 193 -2.65 -19.50 -26.50
CA LEU A 193 -2.65 -19.99 -27.87
C LEU A 193 -1.42 -20.91 -28.05
N PRO A 194 -1.58 -22.24 -27.92
CA PRO A 194 -0.44 -23.17 -27.93
C PRO A 194 0.13 -23.37 -29.34
N PRO A 195 1.42 -23.73 -29.46
CA PRO A 195 2.06 -23.99 -30.74
C PRO A 195 1.65 -25.37 -31.27
N ALA A 196 1.56 -25.51 -32.59
CA ALA A 196 1.44 -26.80 -33.26
C ALA A 196 2.82 -27.29 -33.73
N LEU A 197 3.42 -28.26 -33.04
CA LEU A 197 4.69 -28.84 -33.48
C LEU A 197 4.46 -30.00 -34.48
N PRO A 198 5.35 -30.22 -35.46
CA PRO A 198 5.20 -31.24 -36.52
C PRO A 198 4.98 -32.69 -36.05
N ARG A 199 5.10 -32.98 -34.75
CA ARG A 199 4.92 -34.31 -34.15
C ARG A 199 3.71 -34.42 -33.19
N ASP A 200 2.89 -33.38 -33.07
CA ASP A 200 1.68 -33.39 -32.23
C ASP A 200 0.49 -34.13 -32.89
N SER A 201 0.57 -34.41 -34.20
CA SER A 201 -0.49 -35.03 -35.00
C SER A 201 -0.38 -36.57 -35.08
N GLY A 202 -0.62 -37.26 -33.96
CA GLY A 202 -1.23 -38.60 -33.96
C GLY A 202 -0.32 -39.84 -33.89
N GLY A 203 -0.44 -40.60 -32.79
CA GLY A 203 0.08 -41.97 -32.63
C GLY A 203 0.91 -42.18 -31.37
N THR A 204 0.98 -43.42 -30.86
CA THR A 204 1.61 -43.82 -29.59
C THR A 204 3.13 -43.59 -29.49
N ARG A 205 3.76 -42.99 -30.51
CA ARG A 205 5.18 -42.59 -30.56
C ARG A 205 5.39 -41.13 -31.03
N GLY A 206 4.36 -40.28 -30.95
CA GLY A 206 4.44 -38.83 -31.24
C GLY A 206 4.94 -37.99 -30.04
N PHE A 207 5.16 -36.69 -30.27
CA PHE A 207 5.55 -35.74 -29.22
C PHE A 207 4.42 -35.66 -28.15
N PRO A 208 4.71 -35.57 -26.84
CA PRO A 208 3.65 -35.45 -25.85
C PRO A 208 2.90 -34.13 -26.07
N LYS A 209 1.57 -34.15 -26.25
CA LYS A 209 0.77 -32.96 -26.62
C LYS A 209 1.22 -31.68 -25.88
N MET A 210 1.91 -30.76 -26.58
CA MET A 210 2.46 -29.53 -25.98
C MET A 210 1.39 -28.68 -25.31
N GLU A 211 0.25 -28.48 -25.97
CA GLU A 211 -0.91 -27.75 -25.44
C GLU A 211 -1.30 -28.21 -24.03
N GLN A 212 -1.44 -29.52 -23.82
CA GLN A 212 -1.89 -30.06 -22.54
C GLN A 212 -0.85 -29.86 -21.44
N PHE A 213 0.43 -29.91 -21.79
CA PHE A 213 1.51 -29.68 -20.84
C PHE A 213 1.58 -28.20 -20.45
N LEU A 214 1.63 -27.30 -21.44
CA LEU A 214 1.68 -25.86 -21.21
C LEU A 214 0.47 -25.36 -20.41
N GLY A 215 -0.73 -25.81 -20.76
CA GLY A 215 -1.95 -25.46 -20.02
C GLY A 215 -1.90 -25.89 -18.56
N LYS A 216 -1.43 -27.10 -18.26
CA LYS A 216 -1.28 -27.56 -16.86
C LYS A 216 -0.22 -26.78 -16.10
N SER A 217 0.93 -26.51 -16.73
CA SER A 217 2.03 -25.77 -16.10
C SER A 217 1.64 -24.33 -15.77
N LEU A 218 1.03 -23.62 -16.73
CA LEU A 218 0.52 -22.25 -16.51
C LEU A 218 -0.60 -22.21 -15.47
N HIS A 219 -1.51 -23.19 -15.48
CA HIS A 219 -2.55 -23.27 -14.47
C HIS A 219 -1.95 -23.41 -13.07
N SER A 220 -1.03 -24.35 -12.88
CA SER A 220 -0.35 -24.55 -11.59
C SER A 220 0.47 -23.33 -11.17
N PHE A 221 1.08 -22.62 -12.12
CA PHE A 221 1.79 -21.37 -11.86
C PHE A 221 0.82 -20.28 -11.37
N PHE A 222 -0.29 -20.07 -12.06
CA PHE A 222 -1.26 -19.03 -11.73
C PHE A 222 -2.14 -19.33 -10.51
N GLU A 223 -2.27 -20.59 -10.10
CA GLU A 223 -2.87 -20.92 -8.81
C GLU A 223 -2.15 -20.17 -7.67
N LYS A 224 -0.82 -20.00 -7.76
CA LYS A 224 -0.05 -19.23 -6.78
C LYS A 224 -0.44 -17.74 -6.74
N TYR A 225 -0.78 -17.15 -7.88
CA TYR A 225 -1.32 -15.78 -7.94
C TYR A 225 -2.67 -15.70 -7.24
N THR A 226 -3.60 -16.62 -7.57
CA THR A 226 -4.94 -16.62 -6.97
C THR A 226 -4.95 -16.90 -5.46
N GLN A 227 -3.95 -17.62 -4.94
CA GLN A 227 -3.78 -17.87 -3.51
C GLN A 227 -3.32 -16.64 -2.74
N ASN A 228 -2.64 -15.70 -3.40
CA ASN A 228 -2.19 -14.43 -2.84
C ASN A 228 -3.21 -13.32 -3.18
N GLU A 229 -4.50 -13.62 -3.13
CA GLU A 229 -5.62 -12.66 -3.29
C GLU A 229 -5.67 -11.86 -4.60
N ARG A 230 -4.79 -12.14 -5.57
CA ARG A 230 -4.79 -11.53 -6.91
C ARG A 230 -5.83 -12.20 -7.81
N PRO A 231 -6.90 -11.49 -8.23
CA PRO A 231 -7.99 -12.10 -8.97
C PRO A 231 -7.59 -12.29 -10.44
N LEU A 232 -7.07 -13.49 -10.73
CA LEU A 232 -6.66 -13.92 -12.06
C LEU A 232 -7.49 -15.11 -12.52
N GLY A 233 -8.05 -15.02 -13.72
CA GLY A 233 -8.74 -16.12 -14.40
C GLY A 233 -7.85 -16.73 -15.48
N PHE A 234 -7.66 -18.05 -15.49
CA PHE A 234 -6.89 -18.72 -16.55
C PHE A 234 -7.78 -19.65 -17.36
N LEU A 235 -7.83 -19.43 -18.69
CA LEU A 235 -8.69 -20.19 -19.60
C LEU A 235 -7.84 -21.01 -20.58
N TRP A 236 -7.89 -22.33 -20.45
CA TRP A 236 -7.12 -23.26 -21.30
C TRP A 236 -7.84 -24.56 -21.68
N GLU A 237 -8.78 -25.07 -20.86
CA GLU A 237 -9.39 -26.40 -21.09
C GLU A 237 -10.65 -26.33 -21.97
N GLY A 238 -10.66 -27.06 -23.11
CA GLY A 238 -11.84 -27.29 -23.93
C GLY A 238 -12.20 -26.22 -24.98
N CYS A 239 -11.69 -24.99 -24.87
CA CYS A 239 -11.97 -23.90 -25.83
C CYS A 239 -11.49 -24.21 -27.26
N TRP A 240 -10.41 -24.98 -27.40
CA TRP A 240 -9.72 -25.24 -28.67
C TRP A 240 -10.30 -26.39 -29.49
N ARG A 241 -11.20 -27.21 -28.92
CA ARG A 241 -11.79 -28.36 -29.64
C ARG A 241 -12.90 -27.97 -30.61
N SER A 242 -13.31 -26.70 -30.64
CA SER A 242 -14.16 -26.20 -31.72
C SER A 242 -13.26 -25.79 -32.89
N ASN A 243 -13.49 -26.37 -34.07
CA ASN A 243 -12.76 -26.08 -35.31
C ASN A 243 -12.82 -24.59 -35.78
N GLY A 244 -13.33 -23.66 -34.96
CA GLY A 244 -13.47 -22.23 -35.26
C GLY A 244 -12.46 -21.32 -34.56
N PHE A 245 -11.64 -21.81 -33.62
CA PHE A 245 -10.67 -20.96 -32.91
C PHE A 245 -9.26 -20.93 -33.53
N TYR A 246 -8.92 -21.94 -34.33
CA TYR A 246 -7.65 -22.00 -35.07
C TYR A 246 -7.73 -21.20 -36.38
N ALA A 247 -7.74 -19.87 -36.29
CA ALA A 247 -7.40 -18.96 -37.40
C ALA A 247 -7.46 -17.48 -36.95
N THR A 248 -6.28 -16.86 -36.78
CA THR A 248 -5.85 -15.58 -37.40
C THR A 248 -6.87 -14.43 -37.42
N GLU A 249 -6.62 -13.37 -36.66
CA GLU A 249 -7.31 -12.05 -36.67
C GLU A 249 -8.80 -12.03 -36.27
N ALA A 250 -9.63 -12.95 -36.76
CA ALA A 250 -11.07 -12.95 -36.52
C ALA A 250 -11.47 -13.17 -35.06
N ASN A 251 -10.67 -13.92 -34.30
CA ASN A 251 -10.89 -14.14 -32.87
C ASN A 251 -10.26 -13.04 -31.99
N LYS A 252 -9.17 -12.40 -32.45
CA LYS A 252 -8.65 -11.15 -31.85
C LYS A 252 -9.73 -10.07 -31.89
N ILE A 253 -10.44 -9.95 -33.01
CA ILE A 253 -11.59 -9.04 -33.17
C ILE A 253 -12.74 -9.36 -32.20
N LYS A 254 -13.11 -10.64 -32.02
CA LYS A 254 -14.17 -11.02 -31.07
C LYS A 254 -13.81 -10.76 -29.60
N LEU A 255 -12.53 -10.82 -29.25
CA LEU A 255 -12.04 -10.50 -27.91
C LEU A 255 -11.93 -8.99 -27.66
N ARG A 256 -11.94 -8.15 -28.71
CA ARG A 256 -12.02 -6.67 -28.57
C ARG A 256 -13.35 -6.20 -27.99
N ASP A 257 -14.42 -6.94 -28.23
CA ASP A 257 -15.78 -6.56 -27.82
C ASP A 257 -16.19 -7.13 -26.44
N VAL A 258 -15.29 -7.81 -25.74
CA VAL A 258 -15.56 -8.41 -24.42
C VAL A 258 -15.16 -7.43 -23.33
N GLU A 259 -16.08 -7.10 -22.41
CA GLU A 259 -15.86 -6.18 -21.28
C GLU A 259 -14.98 -6.78 -20.17
N LYS A 260 -13.77 -7.24 -20.51
CA LYS A 260 -12.80 -7.87 -19.60
C LYS A 260 -11.38 -7.55 -20.05
N THR A 261 -10.45 -7.51 -19.10
CA THR A 261 -9.03 -7.37 -19.41
C THR A 261 -8.41 -8.72 -19.72
N PHE A 262 -7.72 -8.84 -20.86
CA PHE A 262 -7.12 -10.09 -21.31
C PHE A 262 -5.63 -9.97 -21.61
N LEU A 263 -4.89 -10.97 -21.15
CA LEU A 263 -3.54 -11.29 -21.60
C LEU A 263 -3.60 -12.53 -22.50
N ILE A 264 -3.15 -12.41 -23.74
CA ILE A 264 -3.04 -13.51 -24.69
C ILE A 264 -1.57 -13.90 -24.80
N LEU A 265 -1.25 -15.15 -24.52
CA LEU A 265 0.06 -15.75 -24.73
C LEU A 265 -0.01 -16.58 -26.00
N GLU A 266 0.65 -16.14 -27.07
CA GLU A 266 0.66 -16.81 -28.37
C GLU A 266 1.99 -17.50 -28.63
N SER A 267 1.93 -18.79 -28.87
CA SER A 267 3.08 -19.58 -29.29
C SER A 267 2.93 -20.03 -30.74
N ALA A 268 3.92 -19.69 -31.56
CA ALA A 268 3.98 -20.06 -32.96
C ALA A 268 5.31 -20.71 -33.33
N VAL A 269 5.34 -21.47 -34.42
CA VAL A 269 6.57 -22.04 -34.96
C VAL A 269 6.67 -21.64 -36.42
N GLU A 270 7.65 -20.81 -36.74
CA GLU A 270 7.87 -20.30 -38.10
C GLU A 270 9.32 -20.56 -38.53
N LYS A 271 9.51 -21.13 -39.72
CA LYS A 271 10.84 -21.38 -40.32
C LYS A 271 11.84 -22.14 -39.44
N GLY A 272 11.38 -22.91 -38.45
CA GLY A 272 12.24 -23.68 -37.54
C GLY A 272 12.46 -23.01 -36.18
N ASP A 273 12.07 -21.75 -36.04
CA ASP A 273 12.11 -21.02 -34.79
C ASP A 273 10.77 -21.12 -34.06
N PHE A 274 10.86 -21.14 -32.73
CA PHE A 274 9.74 -21.03 -31.82
C PHE A 274 9.61 -19.57 -31.42
N HIS A 275 8.41 -19.03 -31.57
CA HIS A 275 8.06 -17.67 -31.18
C HIS A 275 7.08 -17.73 -30.00
N LEU A 276 7.41 -17.03 -28.92
CA LEU A 276 6.47 -16.67 -27.87
C LEU A 276 6.14 -15.19 -28.06
N ASN A 277 4.93 -14.93 -28.50
CA ASN A 277 4.34 -13.61 -28.61
C ASN A 277 3.34 -13.43 -27.46
N PHE A 278 3.05 -12.18 -27.15
CA PHE A 278 1.98 -11.86 -26.22
C PHE A 278 1.21 -10.66 -26.75
N GLY A 279 -0.06 -10.60 -26.36
CA GLY A 279 -0.90 -9.48 -26.68
C GLY A 279 -1.80 -9.10 -25.53
N TYR A 280 -1.99 -7.79 -25.39
CA TYR A 280 -2.75 -7.21 -24.31
C TYR A 280 -4.03 -6.56 -24.83
N ASN A 281 -5.14 -6.76 -24.13
CA ASN A 281 -6.36 -5.99 -24.31
C ASN A 281 -6.79 -5.43 -22.95
N VAL A 282 -6.53 -4.13 -22.73
CA VAL A 282 -7.05 -3.41 -21.56
C VAL A 282 -8.44 -2.89 -21.93
N TYR A 283 -9.45 -3.28 -21.16
CA TYR A 283 -10.85 -2.83 -21.34
C TYR A 283 -11.01 -1.30 -21.44
N PHE A 284 -10.06 -0.54 -20.88
CA PHE A 284 -10.09 0.92 -20.82
C PHE A 284 -9.43 1.63 -22.04
N ASN A 285 -8.94 0.89 -23.03
CA ASN A 285 -8.14 1.44 -24.13
C ASN A 285 -8.68 1.02 -25.50
N ASP A 286 -9.64 1.80 -26.05
CA ASP A 286 -10.09 1.87 -27.47
C ASP A 286 -9.90 0.64 -28.39
N GLY A 287 -9.99 -0.59 -27.87
CA GLY A 287 -9.79 -1.84 -28.61
C GLY A 287 -8.40 -2.04 -29.23
N ASN A 288 -7.35 -1.35 -28.76
CA ASN A 288 -6.00 -1.53 -29.28
C ASN A 288 -5.38 -2.82 -28.74
N TYR A 289 -5.40 -3.86 -29.57
CA TYR A 289 -4.65 -5.09 -29.36
C TYR A 289 -3.19 -4.84 -29.73
N TYR A 290 -2.31 -4.84 -28.73
CA TYR A 290 -0.87 -4.79 -28.96
C TYR A 290 -0.39 -6.22 -29.24
N ASP A 291 0.35 -6.43 -30.32
CA ASP A 291 0.96 -7.72 -30.66
C ASP A 291 2.47 -7.51 -30.57
N GLU A 292 3.07 -7.95 -29.46
CA GLU A 292 4.50 -7.86 -29.27
C GLU A 292 5.15 -9.23 -29.43
N LYS A 293 6.30 -9.21 -30.12
CA LYS A 293 7.15 -10.39 -30.27
C LYS A 293 8.00 -10.49 -29.02
N GLY A 294 7.71 -11.47 -28.16
CA GLY A 294 8.46 -11.71 -26.93
C GLY A 294 9.82 -12.36 -27.20
N ILE A 295 9.85 -13.69 -27.33
CA ILE A 295 11.10 -14.44 -27.61
C ILE A 295 10.99 -15.24 -28.90
N SER A 296 12.13 -15.35 -29.59
CA SER A 296 12.33 -16.26 -30.71
C SER A 296 13.55 -17.11 -30.47
N PHE A 297 13.46 -18.42 -30.64
CA PHE A 297 14.61 -19.31 -30.55
C PHE A 297 14.49 -20.56 -31.42
N PRO A 298 15.61 -21.09 -31.93
CA PRO A 298 15.63 -22.31 -32.74
C PRO A 298 15.36 -23.55 -31.87
N TRP A 299 14.09 -23.96 -31.73
CA TRP A 299 13.69 -25.03 -30.78
C TRP A 299 14.35 -26.39 -31.06
N GLN A 300 14.75 -26.65 -32.29
CA GLN A 300 15.46 -27.88 -32.65
C GLN A 300 16.88 -27.89 -32.06
N GLU A 301 17.57 -26.76 -32.06
CA GLU A 301 18.89 -26.63 -31.43
C GLU A 301 18.79 -26.80 -29.92
N VAL A 302 17.75 -26.22 -29.29
CA VAL A 302 17.45 -26.44 -27.87
C VAL A 302 17.26 -27.93 -27.56
N LEU A 303 16.50 -28.62 -28.41
CA LEU A 303 16.26 -30.05 -28.27
C LEU A 303 17.57 -30.85 -28.42
N TYR A 304 18.43 -30.48 -29.36
CA TYR A 304 19.73 -31.09 -29.55
C TYR A 304 20.65 -30.87 -28.34
N GLU A 305 20.61 -29.69 -27.70
CA GLU A 305 21.37 -29.44 -26.47
C GLU A 305 20.94 -30.33 -25.30
N PHE A 306 19.65 -30.66 -25.19
CA PHE A 306 19.20 -31.66 -24.22
C PHE A 306 19.75 -33.05 -24.55
N ALA A 307 19.76 -33.43 -25.83
CA ALA A 307 20.36 -34.69 -26.28
C ALA A 307 21.88 -34.73 -26.03
N LYS A 308 22.62 -33.64 -26.30
CA LYS A 308 24.05 -33.50 -26.00
C LYS A 308 24.32 -33.63 -24.50
N THR A 309 23.54 -32.94 -23.67
CA THR A 309 23.66 -33.01 -22.20
C THR A 309 23.43 -34.42 -21.68
N ARG A 310 22.41 -35.13 -22.20
CA ARG A 310 22.17 -36.54 -21.86
C ARG A 310 23.33 -37.43 -22.27
N THR A 311 23.89 -37.19 -23.46
CA THR A 311 25.02 -37.93 -24.01
C THR A 311 26.28 -37.75 -23.16
N TRP A 312 26.62 -36.52 -22.79
CA TRP A 312 27.75 -36.22 -21.90
C TRP A 312 27.60 -36.83 -20.51
N ARG A 313 26.43 -36.72 -19.89
CA ARG A 313 26.17 -37.35 -18.58
C ARG A 313 26.31 -38.87 -18.64
N TRP A 314 25.93 -39.49 -19.76
CA TRP A 314 26.15 -40.91 -19.97
C TRP A 314 27.64 -41.23 -20.15
N LYS A 315 28.37 -40.48 -20.98
CA LYS A 315 29.81 -40.65 -21.23
C LYS A 315 30.61 -40.56 -19.92
N GLN A 316 30.39 -39.50 -19.13
CA GLN A 316 31.06 -39.30 -17.84
C GLN A 316 30.83 -40.49 -16.90
N LYS A 317 29.57 -40.89 -16.70
CA LYS A 317 29.24 -42.04 -15.84
C LYS A 317 29.82 -43.35 -16.35
N ARG A 318 29.92 -43.51 -17.68
CA ARG A 318 30.52 -44.69 -18.31
C ARG A 318 32.03 -44.71 -18.11
N ASP A 319 32.70 -43.57 -18.28
CA ASP A 319 34.13 -43.41 -18.09
C ASP A 319 34.51 -43.63 -16.63
N ASP A 320 33.75 -43.08 -15.67
CA ASP A 320 33.93 -43.34 -14.23
C ASP A 320 33.76 -44.84 -13.90
N TYR A 321 32.82 -45.51 -14.58
CA TYR A 321 32.58 -46.94 -14.40
C TYR A 321 33.75 -47.79 -14.93
N ILE A 322 34.34 -47.39 -16.07
CA ILE A 322 35.53 -48.01 -16.66
C ILE A 322 36.76 -47.75 -15.78
N ALA A 323 36.95 -46.53 -15.32
CA ALA A 323 38.04 -46.13 -14.44
C ALA A 323 38.01 -46.91 -13.11
N ALA A 324 36.83 -47.28 -12.63
CA ALA A 324 36.65 -48.19 -11.49
C ALA A 324 36.95 -49.68 -11.80
N GLY A 325 37.51 -50.00 -12.97
CA GLY A 325 37.89 -51.35 -13.40
C GLY A 325 36.72 -52.26 -13.78
N LYS A 326 35.52 -51.70 -14.01
CA LYS A 326 34.31 -52.48 -14.29
C LYS A 326 34.07 -52.61 -15.80
N ASP A 327 33.51 -53.74 -16.22
CA ASP A 327 33.22 -54.02 -17.63
C ASP A 327 32.15 -53.06 -18.21
N PRO A 328 32.49 -52.22 -19.21
CA PRO A 328 31.56 -51.26 -19.81
C PRO A 328 30.32 -51.92 -20.42
N ARG A 329 30.41 -53.18 -20.90
CA ARG A 329 29.25 -53.90 -21.47
C ARG A 329 28.14 -54.09 -20.43
N LYS A 330 28.49 -54.21 -19.15
CA LYS A 330 27.51 -54.31 -18.04
C LYS A 330 26.84 -52.96 -17.75
N PHE A 331 27.53 -51.85 -17.98
CA PHE A 331 26.97 -50.50 -17.87
C PHE A 331 26.01 -50.22 -19.03
N ASP A 332 26.46 -50.49 -20.26
CA ASP A 332 25.72 -50.25 -21.50
C ASP A 332 24.39 -51.03 -21.54
N LYS A 333 24.33 -52.24 -20.97
CA LYS A 333 23.08 -53.01 -20.81
C LYS A 333 21.96 -52.25 -20.08
N ARG A 334 22.26 -51.28 -19.21
CA ARG A 334 21.27 -50.49 -18.47
C ARG A 334 20.47 -49.53 -19.36
N TYR A 335 21.01 -49.20 -20.53
CA TYR A 335 20.46 -48.21 -21.45
C TYR A 335 19.83 -48.86 -22.70
N GLY A 336 19.98 -50.19 -22.86
CA GLY A 336 19.53 -50.93 -24.04
C GLY A 336 20.41 -50.71 -25.27
N GLN A 337 20.39 -51.64 -26.21
CA GLN A 337 21.26 -51.59 -27.41
C GLN A 337 20.98 -50.37 -28.29
N GLU A 338 19.70 -50.08 -28.58
CA GLU A 338 19.31 -48.91 -29.39
C GLU A 338 19.64 -47.59 -28.67
N GLY A 339 19.45 -47.53 -27.35
CA GLY A 339 19.78 -46.34 -26.55
C GLY A 339 21.28 -46.04 -26.56
N VAL A 340 22.12 -47.06 -26.41
CA VAL A 340 23.59 -46.91 -26.49
C VAL A 340 24.02 -46.54 -27.91
N ALA A 341 23.44 -47.13 -28.95
CA ALA A 341 23.73 -46.77 -30.33
C ALA A 341 23.40 -45.30 -30.63
N GLY A 342 22.26 -44.80 -30.15
CA GLY A 342 21.89 -43.39 -30.28
C GLY A 342 22.83 -42.45 -29.52
N LEU A 343 23.25 -42.83 -28.31
CA LEU A 343 24.22 -42.06 -27.51
C LEU A 343 25.61 -42.02 -28.15
N MET A 344 26.09 -43.14 -28.71
CA MET A 344 27.35 -43.20 -29.44
C MET A 344 27.31 -42.32 -30.69
N LYS A 345 26.22 -42.40 -31.48
CA LYS A 345 26.01 -41.52 -32.65
C LYS A 345 26.04 -40.04 -32.25
N ASN A 346 25.35 -39.68 -31.17
CA ASN A 346 25.38 -38.29 -30.68
C ASN A 346 26.79 -37.85 -30.30
N LEU A 347 27.61 -38.75 -29.74
CA LEU A 347 28.97 -38.44 -29.36
C LEU A 347 29.86 -38.16 -30.56
N GLU A 348 29.71 -38.94 -31.64
CA GLU A 348 30.40 -38.70 -32.92
C GLU A 348 30.04 -37.33 -33.49
N ILE A 349 28.76 -36.94 -33.46
CA ILE A 349 28.32 -35.61 -33.93
C ILE A 349 28.91 -34.49 -33.05
N ILE A 350 28.96 -34.67 -31.73
CA ILE A 350 29.56 -33.68 -30.81
C ILE A 350 31.06 -33.50 -31.09
N GLU A 351 31.78 -34.59 -31.39
CA GLU A 351 33.21 -34.55 -31.70
C GLU A 351 33.45 -33.86 -33.04
N LEU A 352 32.61 -34.13 -34.06
CA LEU A 352 32.62 -33.43 -35.34
C LEU A 352 32.36 -31.92 -35.19
N GLU A 353 31.34 -31.54 -34.42
CA GLU A 353 31.05 -30.11 -34.14
C GLU A 353 32.25 -29.41 -33.49
N ARG A 354 32.97 -30.10 -32.60
CA ARG A 354 34.16 -29.54 -31.95
C ARG A 354 35.29 -29.32 -32.96
N GLU A 355 35.55 -30.30 -33.82
CA GLU A 355 36.60 -30.21 -34.86
C GLU A 355 36.31 -29.05 -35.81
N CYS A 356 35.08 -28.93 -36.32
CA CYS A 356 34.69 -27.81 -37.19
C CYS A 356 34.81 -26.43 -36.50
N LEU A 357 34.46 -26.33 -35.21
CA LEU A 357 34.68 -25.09 -34.44
C LEU A 357 36.16 -24.74 -34.27
N GLU A 358 37.03 -25.73 -34.08
CA GLU A 358 38.48 -25.55 -33.99
C GLU A 358 39.10 -25.10 -35.33
N GLU A 359 38.49 -25.52 -36.45
CA GLU A 359 38.88 -25.14 -37.81
C GLU A 359 38.27 -23.80 -38.28
N GLY A 360 37.37 -23.21 -37.47
CA GLY A 360 36.69 -21.95 -37.77
C GLY A 360 35.58 -22.07 -38.81
N GLU A 361 35.04 -23.28 -39.01
CA GLU A 361 33.96 -23.56 -39.95
C GLU A 361 32.58 -23.17 -39.37
N ASP A 362 31.63 -22.89 -40.27
CA ASP A 362 30.24 -22.58 -39.90
C ASP A 362 29.45 -23.87 -39.64
N LEU A 363 29.01 -24.05 -38.40
CA LEU A 363 28.23 -25.21 -37.98
C LEU A 363 26.86 -25.32 -38.68
N THR A 364 26.36 -24.26 -39.31
CA THR A 364 25.10 -24.29 -40.06
C THR A 364 25.15 -25.17 -41.32
N GLU A 365 26.35 -25.47 -41.83
CA GLU A 365 26.53 -26.27 -43.05
C GLU A 365 26.57 -27.79 -42.80
N ILE A 366 26.57 -28.22 -41.53
CA ILE A 366 26.74 -29.63 -41.14
C ILE A 366 25.38 -30.25 -40.78
N GLU A 367 25.08 -31.42 -41.36
CA GLU A 367 23.92 -32.21 -40.96
C GLU A 367 24.08 -32.74 -39.52
N ARG A 368 23.15 -32.35 -38.64
CA ARG A 368 23.15 -32.68 -37.20
C ARG A 368 22.00 -33.62 -36.80
N PRO A 369 21.89 -34.85 -37.32
CA PRO A 369 20.77 -35.75 -37.04
C PRO A 369 20.94 -36.44 -35.66
N TYR A 370 20.89 -35.63 -34.60
CA TYR A 370 20.94 -36.10 -33.21
C TYR A 370 19.84 -37.12 -32.95
N SER A 371 20.21 -38.19 -32.25
CA SER A 371 19.31 -39.16 -31.66
C SER A 371 18.66 -38.58 -30.40
N VAL A 372 17.40 -38.16 -30.54
CA VAL A 372 16.60 -37.55 -29.47
C VAL A 372 15.74 -38.61 -28.77
N HIS A 373 15.73 -38.59 -27.43
CA HIS A 373 14.93 -39.47 -26.59
C HIS A 373 13.71 -38.76 -26.02
N GLN A 374 12.68 -39.50 -25.57
CA GLN A 374 11.48 -38.95 -24.94
C GLN A 374 11.76 -38.00 -23.75
N LYS A 375 12.87 -38.22 -23.04
CA LYS A 375 13.29 -37.38 -21.91
C LYS A 375 13.84 -36.03 -22.36
N ASP A 376 14.42 -35.97 -23.55
CA ASP A 376 14.92 -34.72 -24.13
C ASP A 376 13.72 -33.87 -24.57
N TYR A 377 12.67 -34.51 -25.08
CA TYR A 377 11.39 -33.86 -25.37
C TYR A 377 10.70 -33.31 -24.12
N GLN A 378 10.61 -34.09 -23.04
CA GLN A 378 10.04 -33.62 -21.76
C GLN A 378 10.71 -32.34 -21.26
N LYS A 379 12.05 -32.29 -21.32
CA LYS A 379 12.82 -31.09 -20.97
C LYS A 379 12.53 -29.89 -21.87
N LEU A 380 12.30 -30.12 -23.16
CA LEU A 380 11.86 -29.05 -24.05
C LEU A 380 10.47 -28.52 -23.65
N GLN A 381 9.54 -29.38 -23.23
CA GLN A 381 8.23 -28.91 -22.75
C GLN A 381 8.35 -28.10 -21.46
N GLU A 382 9.13 -28.61 -20.50
CA GLU A 382 9.43 -27.93 -19.23
C GLU A 382 10.05 -26.56 -19.50
N PHE A 383 11.03 -26.48 -20.40
CA PHE A 383 11.65 -25.23 -20.79
C PHE A 383 10.64 -24.23 -21.37
N ILE A 384 9.86 -24.65 -22.38
CA ILE A 384 8.88 -23.75 -23.01
C ILE A 384 7.83 -23.32 -21.99
N ALA A 385 7.40 -24.21 -21.09
CA ALA A 385 6.48 -23.87 -20.01
C ALA A 385 7.07 -22.82 -19.06
N ASN A 386 8.33 -22.96 -18.66
CA ASN A 386 9.00 -22.00 -17.79
C ASN A 386 9.12 -20.63 -18.47
N CYS A 387 9.42 -20.57 -19.77
CA CYS A 387 9.38 -19.33 -20.53
C CYS A 387 7.99 -18.69 -20.50
N HIS A 388 6.93 -19.47 -20.72
CA HIS A 388 5.56 -18.95 -20.63
C HIS A 388 5.25 -18.40 -19.23
N CYS A 389 5.57 -19.16 -18.18
CA CYS A 389 5.32 -18.72 -16.80
C CYS A 389 6.10 -17.44 -16.46
N LEU A 390 7.35 -17.32 -16.91
CA LEU A 390 8.16 -16.12 -16.70
C LEU A 390 7.50 -14.88 -17.34
N PHE A 391 7.22 -14.94 -18.64
CA PHE A 391 6.59 -13.82 -19.37
C PHE A 391 5.20 -13.50 -18.83
N ALA A 392 4.41 -14.53 -18.56
CA ALA A 392 3.05 -14.34 -18.07
C ALA A 392 3.04 -13.78 -16.64
N GLY A 393 4.05 -14.11 -15.82
CA GLY A 393 4.23 -13.51 -14.50
C GLY A 393 4.67 -12.05 -14.57
N LEU A 394 5.58 -11.68 -15.49
CA LEU A 394 6.03 -10.29 -15.69
C LEU A 394 4.83 -9.42 -16.08
N LEU A 395 4.07 -9.86 -17.07
CA LEU A 395 2.88 -9.17 -17.58
C LEU A 395 1.74 -9.14 -16.56
N ALA A 396 1.59 -10.19 -15.75
CA ALA A 396 0.61 -10.19 -14.67
C ALA A 396 0.99 -9.20 -13.57
N ASP A 397 2.26 -9.16 -13.15
CA ASP A 397 2.73 -8.21 -12.15
C ASP A 397 2.64 -6.77 -12.67
N GLU A 398 3.00 -6.52 -13.92
CA GLU A 398 2.79 -5.23 -14.60
C GLU A 398 1.32 -4.81 -14.55
N TYR A 399 0.40 -5.74 -14.86
CA TYR A 399 -1.04 -5.45 -14.78
C TYR A 399 -1.46 -5.03 -13.37
N PHE A 400 -1.08 -5.83 -12.37
CA PHE A 400 -1.45 -5.57 -10.97
C PHE A 400 -0.78 -4.32 -10.40
N LEU A 401 0.33 -3.86 -10.99
CA LEU A 401 1.01 -2.63 -10.58
C LEU A 401 0.47 -1.39 -11.31
N LEU A 402 0.04 -1.49 -12.57
CA LEU A 402 -0.41 -0.33 -13.34
C LEU A 402 -1.92 -0.10 -13.31
N HIS A 403 -2.71 -1.17 -13.27
CA HIS A 403 -4.15 -1.09 -13.53
C HIS A 403 -5.03 -1.34 -12.30
N VAL A 404 -4.42 -1.66 -11.16
CA VAL A 404 -5.10 -1.80 -9.87
C VAL A 404 -5.02 -0.48 -9.09
N PRO A 405 -6.11 -0.07 -8.41
CA PRO A 405 -6.09 1.07 -7.51
C PRO A 405 -4.94 0.99 -6.53
N ILE A 406 -4.29 2.12 -6.28
CA ILE A 406 -3.08 2.23 -5.47
C ILE A 406 -3.23 1.56 -4.10
N ASP A 407 -4.37 1.78 -3.42
CA ASP A 407 -4.65 1.23 -2.08
C ASP A 407 -4.76 -0.31 -2.06
N ASP A 408 -4.98 -0.92 -3.22
CA ASP A 408 -5.16 -2.37 -3.39
C ASP A 408 -3.96 -3.01 -4.11
N ARG A 409 -2.88 -2.26 -4.40
CA ARG A 409 -1.68 -2.80 -5.06
C ARG A 409 -0.89 -3.68 -4.09
N GLU A 410 -0.39 -4.79 -4.62
CA GLU A 410 0.44 -5.74 -3.86
C GLU A 410 1.82 -5.89 -4.47
N ALA A 411 2.79 -6.27 -3.64
CA ALA A 411 4.17 -6.55 -4.03
C ALA A 411 4.27 -7.56 -5.19
N PRO A 412 5.15 -7.37 -6.18
CA PRO A 412 5.27 -8.26 -7.34
C PRO A 412 5.54 -9.70 -6.89
N LEU A 413 4.79 -10.66 -7.46
CA LEU A 413 4.83 -12.05 -6.99
C LEU A 413 5.84 -12.89 -7.77
N LEU A 414 6.08 -12.59 -9.05
CA LEU A 414 6.98 -13.36 -9.90
C LEU A 414 8.39 -13.49 -9.30
N PRO A 415 9.04 -12.46 -8.71
CA PRO A 415 10.39 -12.62 -8.17
C PRO A 415 10.48 -13.72 -7.09
N GLN A 416 9.41 -13.92 -6.31
CA GLN A 416 9.31 -14.98 -5.31
C GLN A 416 9.18 -16.37 -5.95
N LEU A 417 8.54 -16.43 -7.12
CA LEU A 417 8.31 -17.66 -7.88
C LEU A 417 9.45 -18.03 -8.82
N LEU A 418 10.38 -17.09 -9.06
CA LEU A 418 11.44 -17.21 -10.04
C LEU A 418 12.40 -18.36 -9.72
N ALA A 419 12.65 -18.63 -8.44
CA ALA A 419 13.51 -19.73 -7.99
C ALA A 419 13.07 -21.10 -8.58
N ASP A 420 11.77 -21.33 -8.71
CA ASP A 420 11.22 -22.56 -9.29
C ASP A 420 11.39 -22.60 -10.83
N LEU A 421 11.36 -21.44 -11.49
CA LEU A 421 11.41 -21.34 -12.96
C LEU A 421 12.83 -21.44 -13.52
N ILE A 422 13.83 -21.06 -12.72
CA ILE A 422 15.25 -20.95 -13.12
C ILE A 422 16.10 -22.16 -12.70
N GLU A 423 15.47 -23.23 -12.21
CA GLU A 423 16.18 -24.42 -11.73
C GLU A 423 17.09 -25.03 -12.82
N GLY A 424 18.39 -25.13 -12.53
CA GLY A 424 19.38 -25.74 -13.43
C GLY A 424 19.92 -24.82 -14.53
N MET A 425 19.60 -23.52 -14.50
CA MET A 425 20.24 -22.50 -15.33
C MET A 425 21.73 -22.35 -14.92
N PRO A 426 22.67 -22.16 -15.87
CA PRO A 426 24.05 -21.88 -15.53
C PRO A 426 24.18 -20.49 -14.86
N GLU A 427 25.17 -20.35 -13.99
CA GLU A 427 25.30 -19.23 -13.05
C GLU A 427 25.39 -17.86 -13.75
N GLN A 428 26.10 -17.77 -14.87
CA GLN A 428 26.25 -16.51 -15.61
C GLN A 428 24.93 -16.06 -16.24
N GLU A 429 24.19 -16.98 -16.86
CA GLU A 429 22.93 -16.67 -17.52
C GLU A 429 21.80 -16.47 -16.51
N LEU A 430 21.86 -17.16 -15.36
CA LEU A 430 21.03 -16.89 -14.21
C LEU A 430 21.22 -15.44 -13.75
N GLN A 431 22.46 -15.01 -13.54
CA GLN A 431 22.74 -13.63 -13.15
C GLN A 431 22.18 -12.62 -14.17
N ASN A 432 22.43 -12.83 -15.46
CA ASN A 432 21.93 -11.93 -16.51
C ASN A 432 20.39 -11.88 -16.55
N LEU A 433 19.71 -13.00 -16.29
CA LEU A 433 18.25 -13.04 -16.23
C LEU A 433 17.74 -12.28 -15.01
N LEU A 434 18.35 -12.48 -13.84
CA LEU A 434 17.97 -11.76 -12.63
C LEU A 434 18.16 -10.25 -12.79
N GLU A 435 19.27 -9.81 -13.40
CA GLU A 435 19.51 -8.41 -13.76
C GLU A 435 18.39 -7.89 -14.67
N SER A 436 18.05 -8.62 -15.74
CA SER A 436 17.00 -8.20 -16.68
C SER A 436 15.61 -8.14 -16.04
N VAL A 437 15.29 -9.05 -15.12
CA VAL A 437 14.03 -9.02 -14.36
C VAL A 437 13.98 -7.84 -13.40
N VAL A 438 15.09 -7.54 -12.71
CA VAL A 438 15.17 -6.35 -11.83
C VAL A 438 15.04 -5.08 -12.67
N ASP A 439 15.74 -4.98 -13.80
CA ASP A 439 15.67 -3.83 -14.72
C ASP A 439 14.25 -3.60 -15.24
N PHE A 440 13.49 -4.67 -15.53
CA PHE A 440 12.07 -4.58 -15.89
C PHE A 440 11.26 -3.88 -14.79
N TYR A 441 11.35 -4.33 -13.54
CA TYR A 441 10.63 -3.69 -12.43
C TYR A 441 11.12 -2.29 -12.13
N GLU A 442 12.43 -2.02 -12.26
CA GLU A 442 12.96 -0.68 -12.07
C GLU A 442 12.41 0.30 -13.12
N THR A 443 12.35 -0.13 -14.38
CA THR A 443 11.79 0.68 -15.45
C THR A 443 10.28 0.88 -15.23
N LEU A 444 9.57 -0.15 -14.76
CA LEU A 444 8.15 -0.07 -14.43
C LEU A 444 7.87 0.92 -13.30
N TYR A 445 8.68 0.88 -12.24
CA TYR A 445 8.56 1.80 -11.11
C TYR A 445 8.98 3.22 -11.47
N GLN A 446 9.91 3.40 -12.39
CA GLN A 446 10.23 4.71 -12.95
C GLN A 446 9.01 5.28 -13.70
N ALA A 447 8.37 4.48 -14.55
CA ALA A 447 7.16 4.88 -15.28
C ALA A 447 6.00 5.21 -14.34
N ILE A 448 5.75 4.39 -13.30
CA ILE A 448 4.78 4.70 -12.26
C ILE A 448 5.15 6.00 -11.54
N GLY A 449 6.44 6.18 -11.21
CA GLY A 449 6.97 7.35 -10.52
C GLY A 449 6.77 8.68 -11.25
N GLU A 450 6.59 8.69 -12.57
CA GLU A 450 6.28 9.91 -13.32
C GLU A 450 4.90 10.50 -12.95
N SER A 451 3.94 9.64 -12.62
CA SER A 451 2.58 10.04 -12.21
C SER A 451 2.34 9.93 -10.70
N GLU A 452 3.04 9.01 -10.03
CA GLU A 452 2.77 8.59 -8.65
C GLU A 452 4.09 8.47 -7.85
N SER A 453 4.96 9.48 -7.97
CA SER A 453 6.28 9.52 -7.30
C SER A 453 6.27 9.21 -5.80
N GLY A 454 5.12 9.36 -5.13
CA GLY A 454 4.97 9.09 -3.71
C GLY A 454 5.18 7.64 -3.29
N TRP A 455 4.90 6.68 -4.16
CA TRP A 455 4.88 5.24 -3.85
C TRP A 455 6.16 4.49 -4.23
N VAL A 456 7.07 5.16 -4.93
CA VAL A 456 8.32 4.56 -5.43
C VAL A 456 9.16 3.92 -4.30
N PRO A 457 9.33 4.53 -3.11
CA PRO A 457 10.06 3.89 -2.02
C PRO A 457 9.43 2.55 -1.58
N GLU A 458 8.12 2.54 -1.36
CA GLU A 458 7.37 1.36 -0.92
C GLU A 458 7.44 0.24 -1.98
N LEU A 459 7.28 0.58 -3.26
CA LEU A 459 7.40 -0.36 -4.38
C LEU A 459 8.80 -1.00 -4.44
N LYS A 460 9.85 -0.23 -4.14
CA LYS A 460 11.22 -0.74 -4.07
C LYS A 460 11.42 -1.69 -2.88
N LEU A 461 10.82 -1.42 -1.72
CA LEU A 461 10.83 -2.36 -0.60
C LEU A 461 10.06 -3.64 -0.92
N ASP A 462 8.93 -3.54 -1.62
CA ASP A 462 8.13 -4.68 -2.05
C ASP A 462 8.91 -5.58 -3.03
N LEU A 463 9.69 -4.98 -3.94
CA LEU A 463 10.62 -5.71 -4.79
C LEU A 463 11.77 -6.33 -3.97
N ALA A 464 12.37 -5.58 -3.05
CA ALA A 464 13.44 -6.08 -2.18
C ALA A 464 12.99 -7.32 -1.37
N ALA A 465 11.79 -7.25 -0.79
CA ALA A 465 11.17 -8.35 -0.06
C ALA A 465 10.96 -9.56 -0.97
N SER A 466 10.56 -9.35 -2.23
CA SER A 466 10.33 -10.45 -3.16
C SER A 466 11.65 -11.10 -3.64
N LEU A 467 12.71 -10.31 -3.79
CA LEU A 467 14.05 -10.77 -4.18
C LEU A 467 14.79 -11.53 -3.07
N GLN A 468 14.40 -11.37 -1.80
CA GLN A 468 15.06 -12.04 -0.67
C GLN A 468 15.03 -13.58 -0.75
N HIS A 469 14.09 -14.13 -1.52
CA HIS A 469 13.93 -15.57 -1.72
C HIS A 469 14.90 -16.15 -2.77
N LEU A 470 15.61 -15.30 -3.51
CA LEU A 470 16.56 -15.73 -4.53
C LEU A 470 17.90 -16.17 -3.90
N PRO A 471 18.67 -17.01 -4.62
CA PRO A 471 20.03 -17.37 -4.19
C PRO A 471 20.86 -16.13 -3.89
N GLN A 472 21.52 -16.12 -2.72
CA GLN A 472 22.34 -14.99 -2.24
C GLN A 472 21.58 -13.65 -2.09
N GLN A 473 20.25 -13.65 -2.05
CA GLN A 473 19.43 -12.44 -1.90
C GLN A 473 19.73 -11.39 -2.99
N PHE A 474 19.93 -11.88 -4.23
CA PHE A 474 20.36 -11.06 -5.36
C PHE A 474 19.52 -9.79 -5.52
N GLY A 475 20.17 -8.62 -5.57
CA GLY A 475 19.53 -7.32 -5.78
C GLY A 475 18.71 -6.78 -4.59
N ALA A 476 18.41 -7.57 -3.56
CA ALA A 476 17.53 -7.15 -2.46
C ALA A 476 18.11 -5.95 -1.68
N LYS A 477 19.40 -6.00 -1.32
CA LYS A 477 20.08 -4.89 -0.64
C LYS A 477 20.10 -3.61 -1.49
N GLN A 478 20.36 -3.73 -2.79
CA GLN A 478 20.37 -2.60 -3.71
C GLN A 478 19.00 -1.93 -3.78
N GLN A 479 17.90 -2.70 -3.75
CA GLN A 479 16.55 -2.16 -3.72
C GLN A 479 16.20 -1.48 -2.38
N VAL A 480 16.68 -2.01 -1.25
CA VAL A 480 16.55 -1.32 0.06
C VAL A 480 17.28 0.03 0.06
N ASP A 481 18.51 0.06 -0.44
CA ASP A 481 19.30 1.30 -0.56
C ASP A 481 18.61 2.29 -1.52
N ALA A 482 18.13 1.83 -2.67
CA ALA A 482 17.42 2.65 -3.64
C ALA A 482 16.08 3.18 -3.09
N SER A 483 15.37 2.40 -2.27
CA SER A 483 14.16 2.85 -1.57
C SER A 483 14.49 4.02 -0.64
N MET A 484 15.50 3.87 0.21
CA MET A 484 15.91 4.93 1.14
C MET A 484 16.35 6.20 0.40
N GLN A 485 17.07 6.05 -0.71
CA GLN A 485 17.47 7.19 -1.57
C GLN A 485 16.24 7.91 -2.16
N ALA A 486 15.28 7.17 -2.72
CA ALA A 486 14.06 7.76 -3.27
C ALA A 486 13.23 8.46 -2.18
N TRP A 487 13.12 7.84 -1.00
CA TRP A 487 12.42 8.39 0.15
C TRP A 487 13.03 9.71 0.65
N LEU A 488 14.38 9.81 0.64
CA LEU A 488 15.13 11.02 1.00
C LEU A 488 14.98 12.11 -0.06
N GLN A 489 15.13 11.76 -1.34
CA GLN A 489 15.01 12.70 -2.46
C GLN A 489 13.64 13.37 -2.51
N ARG A 490 12.57 12.61 -2.23
CA ARG A 490 11.19 13.14 -2.13
C ARG A 490 11.06 14.25 -1.08
N ARG A 491 11.89 14.23 -0.05
CA ARG A 491 11.94 15.24 1.02
C ARG A 491 12.94 16.37 0.74
N GLY A 492 13.48 16.44 -0.48
CA GLY A 492 14.49 17.41 -0.87
C GLY A 492 15.86 17.16 -0.21
N MET A 493 16.09 15.97 0.33
CA MET A 493 17.37 15.60 0.95
C MET A 493 18.27 14.93 -0.08
N THR A 494 19.54 15.31 -0.11
CA THR A 494 20.55 14.66 -0.95
C THR A 494 21.09 13.43 -0.23
N PRO A 495 20.90 12.21 -0.77
CA PRO A 495 21.41 11.00 -0.14
C PRO A 495 22.95 10.99 -0.17
N ASP A 496 23.60 11.02 0.98
CA ASP A 496 25.07 10.95 1.09
C ASP A 496 25.53 10.19 2.35
N GLY A 497 26.48 9.27 2.22
CA GLY A 497 27.01 8.49 3.34
C GLY A 497 25.99 7.50 3.93
N ASP A 498 25.75 7.56 5.25
CA ASP A 498 24.85 6.63 5.97
C ASP A 498 23.38 6.97 5.69
N LEU A 499 22.76 6.21 4.78
CA LEU A 499 21.35 6.36 4.40
C LEU A 499 20.41 6.11 5.59
N LEU A 500 20.68 5.11 6.43
CA LEU A 500 19.82 4.78 7.57
C LEU A 500 19.78 5.92 8.59
N ALA A 501 20.94 6.53 8.89
CA ALA A 501 20.98 7.69 9.78
C ALA A 501 20.24 8.90 9.21
N GLN A 502 20.33 9.13 7.89
CA GLN A 502 19.58 10.23 7.25
C GLN A 502 18.08 9.99 7.30
N VAL A 503 17.63 8.77 6.96
CA VAL A 503 16.22 8.38 7.06
C VAL A 503 15.76 8.57 8.51
N GLU A 504 16.48 8.02 9.49
CA GLU A 504 16.18 8.16 10.92
C GLU A 504 15.99 9.62 11.33
N SER A 505 16.88 10.52 10.88
CA SER A 505 16.79 11.95 11.22
C SER A 505 15.55 12.66 10.67
N ALA A 506 14.91 12.10 9.64
CA ALA A 506 13.80 12.73 8.93
C ALA A 506 12.44 12.05 9.17
N LEU A 507 12.40 10.93 9.90
CA LEU A 507 11.16 10.18 10.15
C LEU A 507 10.06 11.02 10.82
N THR A 508 8.82 10.70 10.49
CA THR A 508 7.60 11.24 11.09
C THR A 508 6.60 10.12 11.35
N VAL A 509 5.53 10.40 12.10
CA VAL A 509 4.46 9.42 12.39
C VAL A 509 3.83 8.83 11.12
N ALA A 510 3.78 9.62 10.03
CA ALA A 510 3.25 9.17 8.75
C ALA A 510 4.09 8.05 8.11
N ASP A 511 5.35 7.89 8.50
CA ASP A 511 6.29 6.93 7.92
C ASP A 511 6.23 5.55 8.58
N ARG A 512 5.26 5.30 9.46
CA ARG A 512 5.20 4.07 10.27
C ARG A 512 5.15 2.80 9.40
N GLU A 513 4.28 2.79 8.39
CA GLU A 513 4.13 1.62 7.51
C GLU A 513 5.38 1.39 6.66
N TYR A 514 5.95 2.46 6.11
CA TYR A 514 7.23 2.43 5.39
C TYR A 514 8.36 1.87 6.27
N VAL A 515 8.48 2.37 7.51
CA VAL A 515 9.50 1.93 8.47
C VAL A 515 9.31 0.48 8.87
N GLU A 516 8.08 0.01 9.03
CA GLU A 516 7.79 -1.39 9.31
C GLU A 516 8.25 -2.31 8.18
N LYS A 517 7.90 -1.99 6.93
CA LYS A 517 8.39 -2.72 5.75
C LYS A 517 9.92 -2.66 5.63
N LEU A 518 10.52 -1.48 5.82
CA LEU A 518 11.97 -1.28 5.74
C LEU A 518 12.70 -2.13 6.79
N ASN A 519 12.22 -2.12 8.04
CA ASN A 519 12.77 -2.93 9.13
C ASN A 519 12.67 -4.44 8.85
N GLN A 520 11.57 -4.91 8.25
CA GLN A 520 11.44 -6.31 7.84
C GLN A 520 12.50 -6.69 6.79
N CYS A 521 12.71 -5.85 5.77
CA CYS A 521 13.76 -6.07 4.76
C CYS A 521 15.17 -5.99 5.36
N LEU A 522 15.43 -5.05 6.26
CA LEU A 522 16.73 -4.94 6.95
C LEU A 522 17.02 -6.21 7.77
N LEU A 523 16.02 -6.70 8.51
CA LEU A 523 16.15 -7.91 9.31
C LEU A 523 16.43 -9.13 8.44
N SER A 524 15.78 -9.27 7.29
CA SER A 524 16.01 -10.41 6.38
C SER A 524 17.39 -10.37 5.71
N LEU A 525 17.97 -9.18 5.56
CA LEU A 525 19.36 -8.96 5.12
C LEU A 525 20.40 -9.11 6.24
N GLY A 526 19.96 -9.36 7.48
CA GLY A 526 20.84 -9.55 8.64
C GLY A 526 21.32 -8.26 9.31
N GLU A 527 20.68 -7.12 9.04
CA GLU A 527 20.99 -5.84 9.68
C GLU A 527 20.35 -5.74 11.08
N GLU A 528 21.18 -5.52 12.11
CA GLU A 528 20.73 -5.44 13.50
C GLU A 528 20.11 -4.08 13.85
N ARG A 529 20.49 -3.02 13.13
CA ARG A 529 19.98 -1.67 13.37
C ARG A 529 18.55 -1.56 12.83
N GLN A 530 17.61 -1.28 13.72
CA GLN A 530 16.21 -1.10 13.42
C GLN A 530 15.78 0.34 13.68
N LEU A 531 14.97 0.90 12.77
CA LEU A 531 14.45 2.24 12.90
C LEU A 531 13.24 2.25 13.83
N ASN A 532 13.13 3.28 14.67
CA ASN A 532 11.95 3.50 15.50
C ASN A 532 11.50 4.94 15.35
N VAL A 533 10.28 5.13 14.84
CA VAL A 533 9.71 6.45 14.53
C VAL A 533 9.58 7.33 15.77
N ALA A 534 9.10 6.78 16.89
CA ALA A 534 8.94 7.53 18.14
C ALA A 534 10.30 7.97 18.68
N LYS A 535 11.27 7.06 18.74
CA LYS A 535 12.64 7.38 19.16
C LYS A 535 13.28 8.44 18.26
N ALA A 536 13.13 8.31 16.93
CA ALA A 536 13.66 9.26 15.96
C ALA A 536 13.07 10.67 16.15
N CYS A 537 11.74 10.78 16.30
CA CYS A 537 11.08 12.05 16.58
C CYS A 537 11.54 12.64 17.91
N TYR A 538 11.66 11.82 18.96
CA TYR A 538 12.13 12.24 20.27
C TYR A 538 13.57 12.79 20.21
N ASP A 539 14.49 12.03 19.61
CA ASP A 539 15.89 12.43 19.46
C ASP A 539 16.03 13.73 18.63
N ARG A 540 15.23 13.88 17.57
CA ARG A 540 15.16 15.12 16.78
C ARG A 540 14.62 16.29 17.58
N GLY A 541 13.57 16.09 18.38
CA GLY A 541 12.99 17.10 19.27
C GLY A 541 14.03 17.63 20.25
N ILE A 542 14.83 16.75 20.87
CA ILE A 542 15.93 17.11 21.76
C ILE A 542 17.01 17.94 21.03
N GLN A 543 17.38 17.53 19.81
CA GLN A 543 18.35 18.29 19.02
C GLN A 543 17.82 19.68 18.65
N ARG A 544 16.55 19.80 18.28
CA ARG A 544 15.89 21.09 18.00
C ARG A 544 15.83 21.98 19.22
N CYS A 545 15.51 21.44 20.40
CA CYS A 545 15.62 22.20 21.67
C CYS A 545 17.05 22.71 21.91
N THR A 546 18.06 21.90 21.61
CA THR A 546 19.48 22.29 21.74
C THR A 546 19.85 23.44 20.79
N ARG A 547 19.17 23.54 19.63
CA ARG A 547 19.32 24.63 18.64
C ARG A 547 18.38 25.81 18.89
N GLU A 548 17.62 25.79 19.99
CA GLU A 548 16.59 26.78 20.33
C GLU A 548 15.42 26.85 19.33
N GLU A 549 15.23 25.81 18.52
CA GLU A 549 14.12 25.65 17.58
C GLU A 549 12.88 25.05 18.30
N TYR A 550 12.36 25.77 19.30
CA TYR A 550 11.38 25.20 20.23
C TYR A 550 10.04 24.86 19.58
N VAL A 551 9.56 25.64 18.60
CA VAL A 551 8.25 25.38 17.95
C VAL A 551 8.26 24.06 17.18
N THR A 552 9.35 23.76 16.46
CA THR A 552 9.50 22.51 15.71
C THR A 552 9.82 21.33 16.63
N ALA A 553 10.51 21.57 17.76
CA ALA A 553 10.69 20.56 18.81
C ALA A 553 9.35 20.15 19.44
N ILE A 554 8.45 21.10 19.71
CA ILE A 554 7.10 20.81 20.22
C ILE A 554 6.36 19.87 19.26
N ALA A 555 6.39 20.16 17.96
CA ALA A 555 5.73 19.32 16.94
C ALA A 555 6.32 17.90 16.87
N ASP A 556 7.61 17.72 17.14
CA ASP A 556 8.21 16.38 17.27
C ASP A 556 7.75 15.67 18.55
N PHE A 557 7.69 16.36 19.69
CA PHE A 557 7.20 15.75 20.92
C PHE A 557 5.70 15.43 20.86
N ASP A 558 4.90 16.22 20.15
CA ASP A 558 3.49 15.93 19.87
C ASP A 558 3.35 14.59 19.14
N GLN A 559 4.18 14.37 18.12
CA GLN A 559 4.25 13.11 17.38
C GLN A 559 4.66 11.93 18.26
N VAL A 560 5.65 12.12 19.15
CA VAL A 560 6.06 11.09 20.11
C VAL A 560 4.92 10.73 21.05
N ILE A 561 4.22 11.72 21.60
CA ILE A 561 3.10 11.50 22.54
C ILE A 561 1.93 10.81 21.85
N ALA A 562 1.69 11.07 20.56
CA ALA A 562 0.68 10.36 19.78
C ALA A 562 0.99 8.87 19.61
N LEU A 563 2.27 8.49 19.61
CA LEU A 563 2.72 7.09 19.51
C LEU A 563 2.89 6.42 20.88
N GLU A 564 3.45 7.14 21.85
CA GLU A 564 3.84 6.66 23.17
C GLU A 564 3.29 7.60 24.25
N HIS A 565 2.00 7.47 24.54
CA HIS A 565 1.27 8.38 25.44
C HIS A 565 1.73 8.35 26.91
N GLU A 566 2.53 7.35 27.30
CA GLU A 566 3.09 7.18 28.65
C GLU A 566 4.55 7.65 28.76
N LEU A 567 5.16 8.16 27.68
CA LEU A 567 6.56 8.59 27.70
C LEU A 567 6.71 9.93 28.45
N VAL A 568 7.01 9.83 29.75
CA VAL A 568 7.16 10.97 30.67
C VAL A 568 8.16 12.01 30.17
N GLU A 569 9.27 11.58 29.57
CA GLU A 569 10.28 12.49 29.05
C GLU A 569 9.78 13.35 27.89
N ALA A 570 8.85 12.84 27.06
CA ALA A 570 8.29 13.61 25.96
C ALA A 570 7.43 14.78 26.47
N TYR A 571 6.54 14.54 27.46
CA TYR A 571 5.78 15.61 28.12
C TYR A 571 6.70 16.60 28.83
N TYR A 572 7.72 16.11 29.56
CA TYR A 572 8.63 16.99 30.29
C TYR A 572 9.41 17.92 29.35
N ASN A 573 9.93 17.39 28.23
CA ASN A 573 10.68 18.19 27.26
C ASN A 573 9.77 19.08 26.40
N ARG A 574 8.54 18.65 26.08
CA ARG A 574 7.54 19.50 25.45
C ARG A 574 7.13 20.66 26.34
N GLY A 575 6.91 20.42 27.63
CA GLY A 575 6.63 21.45 28.62
C GLY A 575 7.77 22.46 28.76
N LEU A 576 9.02 21.99 28.72
CA LEU A 576 10.20 22.86 28.68
C LEU A 576 10.21 23.73 27.42
N ALA A 577 9.98 23.13 26.25
CA ALA A 577 9.93 23.86 24.98
C ALA A 577 8.78 24.87 24.91
N ARG A 578 7.58 24.52 25.40
CA ARG A 578 6.41 25.40 25.50
C ARG A 578 6.66 26.58 26.43
N ALA A 579 7.28 26.36 27.58
CA ALA A 579 7.68 27.44 28.48
C ALA A 579 8.70 28.39 27.83
N LYS A 580 9.57 27.91 26.95
CA LYS A 580 10.54 28.73 26.20
C LYS A 580 9.91 29.59 25.10
N VAL A 581 8.72 29.24 24.63
CA VAL A 581 7.92 30.03 23.69
C VAL A 581 6.74 30.74 24.36
N GLU A 582 6.82 30.93 25.69
CA GLU A 582 5.82 31.66 26.50
C GLU A 582 4.41 31.04 26.51
N ARG A 583 4.27 29.77 26.08
CA ARG A 583 3.01 29.00 26.16
C ARG A 583 2.90 28.36 27.55
N HIS A 584 2.76 29.18 28.58
CA HIS A 584 2.87 28.75 29.97
C HIS A 584 1.69 27.89 30.44
N GLU A 585 0.47 28.14 29.97
CA GLU A 585 -0.71 27.30 30.27
C GLU A 585 -0.51 25.87 29.78
N GLU A 586 -0.09 25.70 28.53
CA GLU A 586 0.16 24.37 27.95
C GLU A 586 1.38 23.68 28.57
N ALA A 587 2.38 24.45 29.01
CA ALA A 587 3.49 23.89 29.79
C ALA A 587 3.02 23.36 31.15
N ILE A 588 2.06 24.03 31.80
CA ILE A 588 1.46 23.56 33.06
C ILE A 588 0.72 22.24 32.84
N GLU A 589 -0.03 22.10 31.76
CA GLU A 589 -0.69 20.84 31.39
C GLU A 589 0.35 19.72 31.24
N ASP A 590 1.41 19.95 30.47
CA ASP A 590 2.48 18.97 30.27
C ASP A 590 3.17 18.57 31.57
N TYR A 591 3.54 19.52 32.42
CA TYR A 591 4.14 19.20 33.71
C TYR A 591 3.15 18.51 34.64
N THR A 592 1.86 18.79 34.52
CA THR A 592 0.82 18.10 35.28
C THR A 592 0.73 16.65 34.86
N GLU A 593 0.75 16.33 33.57
CA GLU A 593 0.84 14.95 33.07
C GLU A 593 2.11 14.24 33.55
N VAL A 594 3.26 14.92 33.50
CA VAL A 594 4.52 14.40 34.07
C VAL A 594 4.37 14.04 35.55
N LEU A 595 3.66 14.86 36.33
CA LEU A 595 3.45 14.63 37.76
C LEU A 595 2.37 13.60 38.06
N GLN A 596 1.41 13.38 37.14
CA GLN A 596 0.49 12.26 37.22
C GLN A 596 1.22 10.93 37.01
N LEU A 597 2.11 10.86 36.01
CA LEU A 597 2.90 9.67 35.68
C LEU A 597 4.06 9.44 36.66
N GLN A 598 4.72 10.51 37.12
CA GLN A 598 5.85 10.48 38.05
C GLN A 598 5.68 11.53 39.17
N PRO A 599 4.88 11.21 40.23
CA PRO A 599 4.58 12.15 41.31
C PRO A 599 5.79 12.62 42.14
N SER A 600 6.93 11.93 42.04
CA SER A 600 8.16 12.26 42.76
C SER A 600 9.16 13.10 41.94
N ARG A 601 8.80 13.54 40.73
CA ARG A 601 9.71 14.29 39.85
C ARG A 601 9.82 15.76 40.27
N ALA A 602 10.71 16.04 41.21
CA ALA A 602 10.89 17.36 41.82
C ALA A 602 11.12 18.50 40.81
N GLN A 603 11.83 18.22 39.71
CA GLN A 603 12.08 19.19 38.64
C GLN A 603 10.78 19.64 37.94
N ALA A 604 9.81 18.73 37.78
CA ALA A 604 8.53 19.06 37.15
C ALA A 604 7.70 20.00 38.03
N TYR A 605 7.68 19.79 39.35
CA TYR A 605 7.08 20.76 40.29
C TYR A 605 7.75 22.13 40.18
N ASN A 606 9.09 22.18 40.19
CA ASN A 606 9.79 23.46 40.04
C ASN A 606 9.43 24.18 38.72
N ASN A 607 9.40 23.44 37.60
CA ASN A 607 9.13 24.05 36.30
C ASN A 607 7.65 24.43 36.11
N ARG A 608 6.72 23.66 36.67
CA ARG A 608 5.30 24.04 36.74
C ARG A 608 5.08 25.26 37.62
N GLY A 609 5.80 25.33 38.75
CA GLY A 609 5.83 26.52 39.60
C GLY A 609 6.37 27.76 38.88
N ASN A 610 7.40 27.61 38.04
CA ASN A 610 7.87 28.69 37.18
C ASN A 610 6.78 29.15 36.20
N ALA A 611 6.10 28.21 35.54
CA ALA A 611 5.02 28.56 34.61
C ALA A 611 3.84 29.26 35.31
N PHE A 612 3.42 28.79 36.49
CA PHE A 612 2.41 29.48 37.31
C PHE A 612 2.87 30.89 37.73
N TYR A 613 4.15 31.06 38.04
CA TYR A 613 4.71 32.36 38.39
C TYR A 613 4.64 33.35 37.22
N GLU A 614 4.99 32.92 36.00
CA GLU A 614 4.87 33.75 34.79
C GLU A 614 3.42 34.13 34.48
N LEU A 615 2.45 33.26 34.78
CA LEU A 615 1.02 33.56 34.68
C LEU A 615 0.47 34.41 35.84
N GLY A 616 1.30 34.82 36.80
CA GLY A 616 0.88 35.59 37.97
C GLY A 616 0.11 34.78 39.03
N SER A 617 0.03 33.45 38.87
CA SER A 617 -0.59 32.51 39.82
C SER A 617 0.41 32.17 40.94
N TYR A 618 0.79 33.17 41.72
CA TYR A 618 1.89 33.06 42.69
C TYR A 618 1.61 32.07 43.84
N SER A 619 0.35 31.87 44.23
CA SER A 619 -0.04 30.90 45.26
C SER A 619 0.25 29.46 44.83
N GLU A 620 -0.16 29.11 43.62
CA GLU A 620 0.04 27.82 42.97
C GLU A 620 1.54 27.58 42.74
N ALA A 621 2.25 28.62 42.28
CA ALA A 621 3.71 28.57 42.13
C ALA A 621 4.42 28.23 43.44
N ILE A 622 4.05 28.89 44.55
CA ILE A 622 4.64 28.63 45.88
C ILE A 622 4.37 27.20 46.33
N ALA A 623 3.14 26.69 46.14
CA ALA A 623 2.78 25.32 46.50
C ALA A 623 3.64 24.30 45.75
N ASP A 624 3.84 24.49 44.46
CA ASP A 624 4.69 23.64 43.63
C ASP A 624 6.17 23.74 44.03
N TYR A 625 6.70 24.94 44.30
CA TYR A 625 8.07 25.08 44.79
C TYR A 625 8.27 24.44 46.17
N ASP A 626 7.30 24.58 47.08
CA ASP A 626 7.35 23.93 48.39
C ASP A 626 7.42 22.40 48.22
N LYS A 627 6.64 21.84 47.29
CA LYS A 627 6.69 20.42 46.98
C LYS A 627 8.03 20.00 46.36
N ALA A 628 8.59 20.81 45.45
CA ALA A 628 9.91 20.56 44.88
C ALA A 628 11.02 20.56 45.94
N VAL A 629 10.96 21.48 46.91
CA VAL A 629 11.90 21.55 48.04
C VAL A 629 11.73 20.35 48.98
N GLU A 630 10.49 19.94 49.28
CA GLU A 630 10.21 18.72 50.07
C GLU A 630 10.83 17.47 49.42
N LEU A 631 10.80 17.41 48.10
CA LEU A 631 11.41 16.34 47.30
C LEU A 631 12.93 16.51 47.09
N GLY A 632 13.56 17.50 47.72
CA GLY A 632 15.01 17.69 47.74
C GLY A 632 15.59 18.56 46.61
N PHE A 633 14.77 19.26 45.83
CA PHE A 633 15.24 20.15 44.76
C PHE A 633 15.53 21.57 45.29
N SER A 634 16.73 21.75 45.85
CA SER A 634 17.15 23.00 46.53
C SER A 634 17.12 24.26 45.64
N SER A 635 17.23 24.11 44.32
CA SER A 635 17.10 25.23 43.39
C SER A 635 15.72 25.91 43.46
N ALA A 636 14.66 25.20 43.85
CA ALA A 636 13.32 25.75 44.04
C ALA A 636 13.22 26.70 45.24
N GLU A 637 14.14 26.66 46.20
CA GLU A 637 14.10 27.54 47.38
C GLU A 637 14.19 29.02 47.00
N LYS A 638 15.01 29.33 45.99
CA LYS A 638 15.18 30.69 45.46
C LYS A 638 13.90 31.17 44.80
N ASN A 639 13.33 30.35 43.91
CA ASN A 639 12.11 30.69 43.17
C ASN A 639 10.92 30.85 44.12
N ARG A 640 10.81 29.98 45.14
CA ARG A 640 9.85 30.11 46.23
C ARG A 640 9.96 31.44 46.98
N ALA A 641 11.17 31.84 47.35
CA ALA A 641 11.40 33.08 48.09
C ALA A 641 10.98 34.30 47.26
N ILE A 642 11.31 34.31 45.96
CA ILE A 642 10.88 35.34 45.02
C ILE A 642 9.35 35.38 44.91
N ALA A 643 8.70 34.24 44.67
CA ALA A 643 7.25 34.17 44.55
C ALA A 643 6.51 34.65 45.81
N ARG A 644 7.00 34.30 47.01
CA ARG A 644 6.44 34.79 48.29
C ARG A 644 6.57 36.31 48.45
N ALA A 645 7.71 36.88 48.08
CA ALA A 645 7.92 38.32 48.13
C ALA A 645 6.97 39.06 47.18
N VAL A 646 6.83 38.56 45.95
CA VAL A 646 5.91 39.12 44.95
C VAL A 646 4.46 39.01 45.39
N LEU A 647 4.03 37.84 45.89
CA LEU A 647 2.67 37.65 46.40
C LEU A 647 2.34 38.63 47.53
N THR A 648 3.26 38.79 48.49
CA THR A 648 3.10 39.74 49.61
C THR A 648 2.92 41.17 49.11
N GLU A 649 3.71 41.57 48.11
CA GLU A 649 3.63 42.90 47.51
C GLU A 649 2.34 43.12 46.72
N VAL A 650 1.88 42.09 45.98
CA VAL A 650 0.60 42.12 45.26
C VAL A 650 -0.56 42.22 46.23
N GLU A 651 -0.56 41.46 47.33
CA GLU A 651 -1.57 41.54 48.39
C GLU A 651 -1.56 42.90 49.09
N ARG A 652 -0.38 43.45 49.39
CA ARG A 652 -0.24 44.80 49.96
C ARG A 652 -0.88 45.85 49.05
N LYS A 653 -0.55 45.84 47.75
CA LYS A 653 -1.13 46.77 46.78
C LYS A 653 -2.64 46.61 46.65
N LYS A 654 -3.16 45.37 46.67
CA LYS A 654 -4.61 45.12 46.65
C LYS A 654 -5.31 45.71 47.87
N ARG A 655 -4.72 45.56 49.07
CA ARG A 655 -5.26 46.18 50.31
C ARG A 655 -5.23 47.70 50.24
N GLU A 656 -4.13 48.29 49.79
CA GLU A 656 -4.01 49.74 49.63
C GLU A 656 -5.02 50.30 48.61
N GLU A 657 -5.27 49.57 47.52
CA GLU A 657 -6.28 49.94 46.55
C GLU A 657 -7.70 49.80 47.11
N GLU A 658 -7.98 48.75 47.88
CA GLU A 658 -9.27 48.54 48.53
C GLU A 658 -9.55 49.62 49.59
N GLU A 659 -8.57 49.94 50.43
CA GLU A 659 -8.64 51.04 51.41
C GLU A 659 -8.86 52.38 50.70
N ARG A 660 -8.17 52.64 49.58
CA ARG A 660 -8.42 53.83 48.76
C ARG A 660 -9.84 53.86 48.20
N ARG A 661 -10.35 52.75 47.67
CA ARG A 661 -11.73 52.64 47.15
C ARG A 661 -12.76 52.85 48.26
N GLN A 662 -12.53 52.30 49.45
CA GLN A 662 -13.38 52.50 50.62
C GLN A 662 -13.37 53.96 51.07
N GLY A 663 -12.19 54.59 51.16
CA GLY A 663 -12.05 56.00 51.48
C GLY A 663 -12.74 56.92 50.47
N GLU A 664 -12.62 56.63 49.16
CA GLU A 664 -13.34 57.35 48.10
C GLU A 664 -14.86 57.17 48.20
N ALA A 665 -15.33 55.97 48.53
CA ALA A 665 -16.76 55.69 48.72
C ALA A 665 -17.32 56.38 49.97
N GLU A 666 -16.57 56.42 51.07
CA GLU A 666 -16.93 57.16 52.28
C GLU A 666 -16.96 58.66 52.04
N ALA A 667 -15.96 59.22 51.34
CA ALA A 667 -15.95 60.63 50.95
C ALA A 667 -17.16 61.00 50.08
N ARG A 668 -17.54 60.14 49.12
CA ARG A 668 -18.76 60.31 48.32
C ARG A 668 -20.02 60.28 49.18
N ARG A 669 -20.15 59.34 50.12
CA ARG A 669 -21.30 59.28 51.04
C ARG A 669 -21.41 60.53 51.91
N GLN A 670 -20.28 61.03 52.43
CA GLN A 670 -20.26 62.27 53.21
C GLN A 670 -20.67 63.47 52.36
N GLN A 671 -20.18 63.56 51.12
CA GLN A 671 -20.58 64.60 50.18
C GLN A 671 -22.08 64.53 49.83
N GLU A 672 -22.61 63.34 49.56
CA GLU A 672 -24.04 63.13 49.30
C GLU A 672 -24.90 63.50 50.52
N GLU A 673 -24.45 63.18 51.74
CA GLU A 673 -25.14 63.53 52.97
C GLU A 673 -25.11 65.04 53.22
N GLU A 674 -23.98 65.72 52.97
CA GLU A 674 -23.88 67.17 53.01
C GLU A 674 -24.79 67.84 51.97
N GLU A 675 -24.79 67.35 50.73
CA GLU A 675 -25.68 67.84 49.68
C GLU A 675 -27.15 67.62 50.06
N ARG A 676 -27.49 66.46 50.63
CA ARG A 676 -28.84 66.18 51.13
C ARG A 676 -29.24 67.12 52.26
N LYS A 677 -28.36 67.37 53.24
CA LYS A 677 -28.60 68.36 54.32
C LYS A 677 -28.80 69.77 53.76
N LYS A 678 -28.01 70.16 52.75
CA LYS A 678 -28.19 71.44 52.05
C LYS A 678 -29.54 71.52 51.34
N ARG A 679 -29.96 70.46 50.64
CA ARG A 679 -31.29 70.36 50.00
C ARG A 679 -32.42 70.43 51.03
N GLU A 680 -32.33 69.67 52.12
CA GLU A 680 -33.32 69.69 53.21
C GLU A 680 -33.40 71.08 53.87
N GLU A 681 -32.27 71.77 54.07
CA GLU A 681 -32.25 73.13 54.60
C GLU A 681 -32.85 74.15 53.61
N GLU A 682 -32.54 74.02 52.31
CA GLU A 682 -33.11 74.86 51.26
C GLU A 682 -34.63 74.65 51.13
N GLU A 683 -35.11 73.41 51.16
CA GLU A 683 -36.53 73.09 51.24
C GLU A 683 -37.19 73.69 52.49
N ARG A 684 -36.53 73.62 53.66
CA ARG A 684 -37.03 74.25 54.89
C ARG A 684 -37.16 75.76 54.72
N ARG A 685 -36.15 76.41 54.15
CA ARG A 685 -36.18 77.86 53.84
C ARG A 685 -37.30 78.21 52.86
N GLN A 686 -37.53 77.38 51.84
CA GLN A 686 -38.63 77.56 50.90
C GLN A 686 -39.99 77.43 51.60
N ARG A 687 -40.20 76.39 52.42
CA ARG A 687 -41.44 76.21 53.20
C ARG A 687 -41.70 77.37 54.15
N GLU A 688 -40.67 77.86 54.83
CA GLU A 688 -40.77 79.04 55.70
C GLU A 688 -41.12 80.31 54.90
N ALA A 689 -40.50 80.51 53.74
CA ALA A 689 -40.82 81.64 52.86
C ALA A 689 -42.25 81.55 52.30
N GLU A 690 -42.72 80.35 51.98
CA GLU A 690 -44.08 80.11 51.51
C GLU A 690 -45.12 80.31 52.61
N ALA A 691 -44.83 79.86 53.84
CA ALA A 691 -45.64 80.14 55.02
C ALA A 691 -45.72 81.65 55.32
N ARG A 692 -44.61 82.39 55.18
CA ARG A 692 -44.59 83.85 55.29
C ARG A 692 -45.46 84.51 54.21
N ARG A 693 -45.36 84.06 52.95
CA ARG A 693 -46.23 84.55 51.85
C ARG A 693 -47.70 84.25 52.11
N GLN A 694 -48.03 83.08 52.67
CA GLN A 694 -49.40 82.75 53.06
C GLN A 694 -49.90 83.62 54.21
N GLN A 695 -49.07 83.90 55.22
CA GLN A 695 -49.40 84.85 56.30
C GLN A 695 -49.58 86.28 55.78
N GLU A 696 -48.75 86.73 54.84
CA GLU A 696 -48.91 88.04 54.18
C GLU A 696 -50.22 88.10 53.39
N LYS A 697 -50.53 87.07 52.59
CA LYS A 697 -51.83 86.96 51.91
C LYS A 697 -53.01 86.95 52.90
N HIS A 698 -52.87 86.30 54.05
CA HIS A 698 -53.91 86.29 55.09
C HIS A 698 -54.07 87.66 55.76
N ARG A 699 -52.97 88.41 55.94
CA ARG A 699 -52.99 89.80 56.42
C ARG A 699 -53.58 90.76 55.39
N GLU A 700 -53.28 90.59 54.10
CA GLU A 700 -53.88 91.37 53.02
C GLU A 700 -55.37 91.06 52.84
N GLY A 701 -55.77 89.79 52.95
CA GLY A 701 -57.19 89.39 52.96
C GLY A 701 -57.96 89.96 54.15
N SER A 702 -57.32 90.08 55.32
CA SER A 702 -57.91 90.74 56.49
C SER A 702 -57.99 92.27 56.37
N ARG A 703 -57.21 92.87 55.45
CA ARG A 703 -57.19 94.32 55.20
C ARG A 703 -58.27 94.77 54.20
N TRP A 704 -58.87 93.84 53.47
CA TRP A 704 -60.01 94.07 52.57
C TRP A 704 -61.35 93.58 53.14
N GLY A 705 -61.36 93.16 54.41
CA GLY A 705 -62.53 92.68 55.15
C GLY A 705 -62.84 93.54 56.38
N LEU A 706 -62.88 94.86 56.19
CA LEU A 706 -63.44 95.94 57.02
C LEU A 706 -63.50 97.19 56.13
#